data_AF-A0A8T4T4P2-F1
#
_entry.id   AF-A0A8T4T4P2-F1
#
_cell.length_a   1.000
_cell.length_b   1.000
_cell.length_c   1.000
_cell.angle_alpha   90.00
_cell.angle_beta   90.00
_cell.angle_gamma   90.00
#
_symmetry.space_group_name_H-M   'P 1'
#
loop_
_entity.id
_entity.type
_entity.pdbx_description
1 polymer ?
#
loop_
_entity_poly.entity_id
_entity_poly.type
_entity_poly.pdbx_seq_one_letter_code
_entity_poly.pdbx_strand_id
1 'polypeptide(L)'
;MILGKIVGKTTTTDFKFKADKDITIYQYVQIPIKDKFALAQITEIEKDSNDTIAYCSIIGYRDGSHISQIRTPLEPGIEVLEAESDFIRDTLGLVDEKGAYIGKLDGKNLKVFLDINKMLTKHVSILAKSGSGKSYASGVLLEELLDKKIPILIIDPHGEYSTLKYPNSDKTNMDKFEVKPKSYLKQIQEYTPDTKINTDCKALKLSTKDLTPSEILQLLPAKLNNAQKGLLYSAIKSIGGKTDFDEIIMSLETEENSAKWTLINVLEYVQKLGIFSDSPTYLEELIQPGKASIINLKGVQPELSEVVVYKLVKDLFDARKQNKIPPFFLVLEESHNFCPERGFGEAKSSSILRTVASVDYSEPIMIKKRKNTKICSIGEFIDNLIINKNIAPNKSGLEIAEIKSKIYTPAFDKNLKIKYKPIKKVIRHKIKEPLYELTLEKGKKVKITSSHSIFVLRDNIIQDVPTTSIKNNDYVIVPINMPKNKSILKSIPFSNPQNNRKFKLPSQIPLNKDFMTLLGYFVAEGSSNGSSIRFTLNYNEKAYIDDILKHLKNLFGLTPYVYKRKELSKVEIITNKTSLAELFSDLCGKYAYNSKVPSCVFNVSGELKAAFIKGCFNGGGYLRTRKGNKGGRNIEISYKTVSKDLAESLSYLLLSIGIHSAIYEIKPNKPNHKIVYQLVTNGKHGENLLEILNNNKHYSKIKKSMDNKNRHTNSLESLIPTEPFKLAYKNYKPVASDNSISERMCIRRKRANREDLINFISYLERKSRIKPDKKVINFLRLLCTSEIGFLKVKKIKEVKSSSEYVYDLSIGESENFVSGRGGIILHNSEGRKFGLGLCVISQRPAKVDKNVLSQATTQIILKVTNPNDIKAITSSVEGLTSGAEKEISNIPIGTAMLVGTVSTPLLVNIRPRKSKHGGEAVNIMQDDKDFAKEIEDSSELMPVIKPKLTKQDLELMSTEQIKDKIKTVLIPCVFLMSKDYNFLVNLNNNQIISNIDNLQGVNIPDLDLSQSQLKVFKAALLKREFTPAELFAETNISFSEINDIVNGLEQKDYLLKDRKFKIAPRYRMFSELEKYACYEKIDFSKIKFDEKLDSKVNVDEVKKKFSKFLDINESREAFLVNYKISR
;
A
#
# COMPACT_ATOMS: atom_id res chain seq x y z
N MET A 1 29.22 -23.40 -22.25
CA MET A 1 29.08 -24.81 -22.65
C MET A 1 27.80 -24.98 -23.46
N ILE A 2 27.82 -25.66 -24.61
CA ILE A 2 26.60 -25.94 -25.41
C ILE A 2 25.84 -27.09 -24.73
N LEU A 3 24.53 -26.91 -24.54
CA LEU A 3 23.61 -27.86 -23.91
C LEU A 3 22.69 -28.55 -24.93
N GLY A 4 22.48 -27.94 -26.10
CA GLY A 4 21.63 -28.51 -27.15
C GLY A 4 21.23 -27.47 -28.20
N LYS A 5 20.22 -27.80 -29.03
CA LYS A 5 19.75 -26.93 -30.12
C LYS A 5 18.23 -26.73 -30.11
N ILE A 6 17.78 -25.51 -30.42
CA ILE A 6 16.37 -25.15 -30.46
C ILE A 6 15.64 -25.97 -31.53
N VAL A 7 14.47 -26.51 -31.19
CA VAL A 7 13.65 -27.33 -32.10
C VAL A 7 12.18 -26.94 -32.07
N GLY A 8 11.48 -27.18 -33.19
CA GLY A 8 10.04 -26.94 -33.29
C GLY A 8 9.66 -25.45 -33.29
N LYS A 9 8.43 -25.16 -32.85
CA LYS A 9 7.89 -23.81 -32.86
C LYS A 9 8.43 -22.98 -31.68
N THR A 10 8.93 -21.79 -31.97
CA THR A 10 9.38 -20.81 -30.99
C THR A 10 8.44 -19.61 -30.96
N THR A 11 8.45 -18.89 -29.83
CA THR A 11 7.78 -17.60 -29.68
C THR A 11 8.77 -16.58 -29.15
N THR A 12 8.30 -15.36 -28.88
CA THR A 12 9.10 -14.33 -28.21
C THR A 12 9.22 -14.54 -26.70
N THR A 13 8.48 -15.50 -26.14
CA THR A 13 8.42 -15.78 -24.70
C THR A 13 8.89 -17.18 -24.36
N ASP A 14 8.81 -18.12 -25.30
CA ASP A 14 9.05 -19.54 -25.02
C ASP A 14 9.69 -20.22 -26.22
N PHE A 15 10.50 -21.23 -25.94
CA PHE A 15 11.03 -22.14 -26.95
C PHE A 15 11.27 -23.51 -26.33
N LYS A 16 11.54 -24.51 -27.16
CA LYS A 16 12.06 -25.78 -26.69
C LYS A 16 13.33 -26.16 -27.42
N PHE A 17 14.20 -26.91 -26.75
CA PHE A 17 15.44 -27.37 -27.35
C PHE A 17 15.64 -28.86 -27.05
N LYS A 18 16.26 -29.56 -28.00
CA LYS A 18 16.72 -30.94 -27.80
C LYS A 18 18.05 -30.88 -27.07
N ALA A 19 18.11 -31.49 -25.90
CA ALA A 19 19.29 -31.48 -25.04
C ALA A 19 20.24 -32.62 -25.42
N ASP A 20 21.51 -32.28 -25.64
CA ASP A 20 22.60 -33.23 -25.92
C ASP A 20 23.39 -33.58 -24.65
N LYS A 21 23.04 -32.96 -23.52
CA LYS A 21 23.70 -33.10 -22.21
C LYS A 21 22.67 -33.15 -21.10
N ASP A 22 23.12 -33.58 -19.92
CA ASP A 22 22.30 -33.53 -18.71
C ASP A 22 21.90 -32.10 -18.38
N ILE A 23 20.61 -31.92 -18.15
CA ILE A 23 19.96 -30.66 -17.84
C ILE A 23 19.00 -30.85 -16.67
N THR A 24 18.76 -29.77 -15.93
CA THR A 24 17.84 -29.79 -14.80
C THR A 24 16.76 -28.72 -14.96
N ILE A 25 15.59 -28.97 -14.37
CA ILE A 25 14.55 -27.95 -14.26
C ILE A 25 15.10 -26.72 -13.52
N TYR A 26 14.64 -25.53 -13.88
CA TYR A 26 15.10 -24.23 -13.39
C TYR A 26 16.54 -23.84 -13.74
N GLN A 27 17.28 -24.66 -14.50
CA GLN A 27 18.60 -24.29 -14.99
C GLN A 27 18.52 -23.06 -15.91
N TYR A 28 19.42 -22.12 -15.71
CA TYR A 28 19.53 -20.92 -16.55
C TYR A 28 20.38 -21.20 -17.80
N VAL A 29 19.83 -20.80 -18.94
CA VAL A 29 20.47 -20.93 -20.25
C VAL A 29 20.56 -19.57 -20.93
N GLN A 30 21.55 -19.40 -21.80
CA GLN A 30 21.73 -18.20 -22.60
C GLN A 30 21.68 -18.55 -24.08
N ILE A 31 21.00 -17.72 -24.85
CA ILE A 31 20.78 -17.92 -26.30
C ILE A 31 21.37 -16.73 -27.05
N PRO A 32 22.22 -16.95 -28.06
CA PRO A 32 22.73 -15.86 -28.88
C PRO A 32 21.60 -15.19 -29.68
N ILE A 33 21.56 -13.86 -29.64
CA ILE A 33 20.60 -13.01 -30.37
C ILE A 33 21.35 -11.83 -31.03
N LYS A 34 21.58 -11.91 -32.34
CA LYS A 34 22.39 -10.90 -33.08
C LYS A 34 23.70 -10.59 -32.33
N ASP A 35 23.85 -9.37 -31.80
CA ASP A 35 25.08 -8.90 -31.11
C ASP A 35 25.04 -9.09 -29.56
N LYS A 36 24.11 -9.88 -29.03
CA LYS A 36 23.89 -10.05 -27.57
C LYS A 36 23.50 -11.49 -27.21
N PHE A 37 23.32 -11.75 -25.91
CA PHE A 37 22.69 -12.96 -25.38
C PHE A 37 21.37 -12.63 -24.69
N ALA A 38 20.38 -13.52 -24.82
CA ALA A 38 19.16 -13.53 -24.04
C ALA A 38 19.22 -14.63 -22.99
N LEU A 39 18.80 -14.33 -21.77
CA LEU A 39 18.65 -15.29 -20.69
C LEU A 39 17.28 -15.96 -20.79
N ALA A 40 17.26 -17.27 -20.59
CA ALA A 40 16.06 -18.07 -20.43
C ALA A 40 16.25 -19.09 -19.28
N GLN A 41 15.15 -19.70 -18.86
CA GLN A 41 15.15 -20.70 -17.81
C GLN A 41 14.36 -21.93 -18.26
N ILE A 42 14.89 -23.12 -17.98
CA ILE A 42 14.21 -24.38 -18.23
C ILE A 42 13.03 -24.51 -17.27
N THR A 43 11.81 -24.61 -17.80
CA THR A 43 10.57 -24.71 -17.03
C THR A 43 10.03 -26.12 -16.93
N GLU A 44 10.34 -26.98 -17.92
CA GLU A 44 9.87 -28.36 -17.99
C GLU A 44 10.83 -29.19 -18.83
N ILE A 45 10.94 -30.49 -18.51
CA ILE A 45 11.78 -31.45 -19.24
C ILE A 45 10.92 -32.68 -19.55
N GLU A 46 10.83 -33.02 -20.82
CA GLU A 46 10.24 -34.27 -21.32
C GLU A 46 11.36 -35.19 -21.77
N LYS A 47 11.26 -36.48 -21.44
CA LYS A 47 12.24 -37.49 -21.85
C LYS A 47 11.50 -38.69 -22.41
N ASP A 48 11.85 -39.07 -23.64
CA ASP A 48 11.41 -40.32 -24.25
C ASP A 48 12.61 -41.29 -24.40
N SER A 49 12.41 -42.43 -25.07
CA SER A 49 13.45 -43.46 -25.19
C SER A 49 14.69 -43.01 -25.98
N ASN A 50 14.59 -41.96 -26.80
CA ASN A 50 15.66 -41.51 -27.69
C ASN A 50 16.13 -40.08 -27.39
N ASP A 51 15.22 -39.20 -26.96
CA ASP A 51 15.44 -37.75 -26.89
C ASP A 51 15.05 -37.15 -25.53
N THR A 52 15.78 -36.09 -25.15
CA THR A 52 15.43 -35.23 -24.01
C THR A 52 15.09 -33.84 -24.55
N ILE A 53 13.87 -33.37 -24.30
CA ILE A 53 13.35 -32.08 -24.76
C ILE A 53 13.15 -31.17 -23.54
N ALA A 54 13.75 -29.99 -23.59
CA ALA A 54 13.60 -28.97 -22.56
C ALA A 54 12.73 -27.83 -23.06
N TYR A 55 11.70 -27.49 -22.29
CA TYR A 55 10.89 -26.29 -22.50
C TYR A 55 11.48 -25.15 -21.69
N CYS A 56 11.63 -23.99 -22.33
CA CYS A 56 12.29 -22.83 -21.77
C CYS A 56 11.39 -21.60 -21.86
N SER A 57 11.33 -20.84 -20.77
CA SER A 57 10.75 -19.50 -20.76
C SER A 57 11.84 -18.43 -20.86
N ILE A 58 11.65 -17.49 -21.76
CA ILE A 58 12.60 -16.42 -22.09
C ILE A 58 12.41 -15.26 -21.12
N ILE A 59 13.43 -15.03 -20.30
CA ILE A 59 13.48 -13.90 -19.37
C ILE A 59 13.80 -12.62 -20.15
N GLY A 60 14.76 -12.70 -21.08
CA GLY A 60 15.19 -11.59 -21.93
C GLY A 60 16.64 -11.20 -21.68
N TYR A 61 17.02 -9.97 -22.05
CA TYR A 61 18.38 -9.48 -21.91
C TYR A 61 18.40 -8.12 -21.22
N ARG A 62 19.52 -7.76 -20.59
CA ARG A 62 19.63 -6.46 -19.93
C ARG A 62 19.82 -5.34 -20.96
N ASP A 63 19.00 -4.30 -20.85
CA ASP A 63 19.16 -3.03 -21.55
C ASP A 63 19.14 -1.88 -20.53
N GLY A 64 20.33 -1.48 -20.09
CA GLY A 64 20.51 -0.53 -18.99
C GLY A 64 19.97 -1.07 -17.66
N SER A 65 18.94 -0.42 -17.09
CA SER A 65 18.34 -0.81 -15.80
C SER A 65 17.13 -1.74 -15.92
N HIS A 66 16.77 -2.20 -17.12
CA HIS A 66 15.59 -3.05 -17.35
C HIS A 66 15.95 -4.32 -18.12
N ILE A 67 15.17 -5.36 -17.88
CA ILE A 67 15.16 -6.56 -18.72
C ILE A 67 14.26 -6.27 -19.92
N SER A 68 14.81 -6.39 -21.11
CA SER A 68 14.09 -6.27 -22.37
C SER A 68 13.79 -7.65 -22.92
N GLN A 69 12.55 -7.86 -23.36
CA GLN A 69 12.15 -9.07 -24.07
C GLN A 69 12.65 -9.05 -25.52
N ILE A 70 12.84 -10.24 -26.08
CA ILE A 70 13.10 -10.38 -27.51
C ILE A 70 11.82 -10.01 -28.29
N ARG A 71 11.98 -9.37 -29.45
CA ARG A 71 10.85 -8.93 -30.30
C ARG A 71 10.59 -9.81 -31.50
N THR A 72 11.49 -10.75 -31.75
CA THR A 72 11.43 -11.69 -32.87
C THR A 72 11.66 -13.08 -32.28
N PRO A 73 10.83 -14.09 -32.64
CA PRO A 73 11.06 -15.46 -32.22
C PRO A 73 12.45 -15.98 -32.62
N LEU A 74 12.97 -16.94 -31.86
CA LEU A 74 14.27 -17.57 -32.11
C LEU A 74 14.17 -18.53 -33.29
N GLU A 75 15.18 -18.59 -34.14
CA GLU A 75 15.20 -19.56 -35.25
C GLU A 75 15.51 -20.98 -34.72
N PRO A 76 14.83 -22.02 -35.22
CA PRO A 76 15.21 -23.41 -34.94
C PRO A 76 16.66 -23.68 -35.39
N GLY A 77 17.37 -24.52 -34.65
CA GLY A 77 18.77 -24.87 -34.90
C GLY A 77 19.79 -23.99 -34.16
N ILE A 78 19.38 -22.87 -33.56
CA ILE A 78 20.24 -22.05 -32.70
C ILE A 78 20.73 -22.88 -31.50
N GLU A 79 22.01 -22.73 -31.17
CA GLU A 79 22.62 -23.38 -30.01
C GLU A 79 22.19 -22.73 -28.70
N VAL A 80 21.84 -23.57 -27.73
CA VAL A 80 21.51 -23.17 -26.37
C VAL A 80 22.71 -23.42 -25.48
N LEU A 81 23.19 -22.36 -24.83
CA LEU A 81 24.38 -22.39 -23.99
C LEU A 81 23.98 -22.37 -22.51
N GLU A 82 24.78 -22.98 -21.64
CA GLU A 82 24.66 -22.77 -20.21
C GLU A 82 24.95 -21.29 -19.88
N ALA A 83 24.11 -20.66 -19.04
CA ALA A 83 24.29 -19.27 -18.68
C ALA A 83 25.44 -19.05 -17.68
N GLU A 84 26.27 -18.05 -17.97
CA GLU A 84 27.37 -17.64 -17.09
C GLU A 84 26.86 -16.90 -15.85
N SER A 85 27.48 -17.12 -14.70
CA SER A 85 27.06 -16.52 -13.42
C SER A 85 27.02 -14.98 -13.46
N ASP A 86 28.00 -14.35 -14.09
CA ASP A 86 28.05 -12.89 -14.21
C ASP A 86 26.96 -12.36 -15.14
N PHE A 87 26.64 -13.10 -16.22
CA PHE A 87 25.53 -12.77 -17.11
C PHE A 87 24.16 -12.90 -16.42
N ILE A 88 23.97 -13.94 -15.60
CA ILE A 88 22.76 -14.12 -14.78
C ILE A 88 22.63 -12.97 -13.77
N ARG A 89 23.70 -12.67 -13.02
CA ARG A 89 23.71 -11.56 -12.04
C ARG A 89 23.37 -10.24 -12.68
N ASP A 90 24.01 -9.93 -13.80
CA ASP A 90 23.74 -8.72 -14.53
C ASP A 90 22.29 -8.72 -15.00
N THR A 91 21.85 -9.72 -15.77
CA THR A 91 20.50 -9.74 -16.35
C THR A 91 19.40 -9.63 -15.31
N LEU A 92 19.46 -10.40 -14.21
CA LEU A 92 18.44 -10.39 -13.16
C LEU A 92 18.54 -9.17 -12.23
N GLY A 93 19.60 -8.38 -12.33
CA GLY A 93 19.82 -7.19 -11.52
C GLY A 93 20.13 -7.51 -10.05
N LEU A 94 20.83 -8.61 -9.79
CA LEU A 94 21.25 -9.02 -8.45
C LEU A 94 22.27 -8.02 -7.88
N VAL A 95 22.16 -7.73 -6.58
CA VAL A 95 22.99 -6.72 -5.90
C VAL A 95 24.35 -7.31 -5.50
N ASP A 96 25.39 -6.46 -5.47
CA ASP A 96 26.72 -6.79 -4.92
C ASP A 96 26.64 -7.27 -3.46
N GLU A 97 27.69 -7.94 -2.96
CA GLU A 97 27.80 -8.59 -1.63
C GLU A 97 27.53 -7.69 -0.39
N LYS A 98 27.22 -6.41 -0.59
CA LYS A 98 26.92 -5.45 0.48
C LYS A 98 25.49 -5.56 1.01
N GLY A 99 24.58 -6.26 0.34
CA GLY A 99 23.19 -6.50 0.75
C GLY A 99 23.02 -7.55 1.87
N ALA A 100 21.77 -7.92 2.16
CA ALA A 100 21.41 -9.02 3.06
C ALA A 100 21.45 -10.34 2.30
N TYR A 101 22.33 -11.26 2.72
CA TYR A 101 22.47 -12.56 2.08
C TYR A 101 21.32 -13.50 2.46
N ILE A 102 20.43 -13.80 1.52
CA ILE A 102 19.23 -14.61 1.76
C ILE A 102 19.44 -16.09 1.43
N GLY A 103 20.22 -16.40 0.40
CA GLY A 103 20.26 -17.76 -0.13
C GLY A 103 20.94 -17.86 -1.49
N LYS A 104 20.84 -19.04 -2.09
CA LYS A 104 21.37 -19.31 -3.43
C LYS A 104 20.23 -19.39 -4.44
N LEU A 105 20.43 -18.84 -5.63
CA LEU A 105 19.47 -18.89 -6.73
C LEU A 105 19.14 -20.36 -7.04
N ASP A 106 17.86 -20.68 -7.26
CA ASP A 106 17.52 -22.04 -7.65
C ASP A 106 18.00 -22.34 -9.07
N GLY A 107 18.51 -23.55 -9.32
CA GLY A 107 19.09 -23.92 -10.62
C GLY A 107 20.50 -23.36 -10.94
N LYS A 108 21.11 -22.54 -10.06
CA LYS A 108 22.53 -22.14 -10.18
C LYS A 108 23.15 -21.83 -8.82
N ASN A 109 24.38 -22.26 -8.55
CA ASN A 109 25.09 -21.99 -7.29
C ASN A 109 25.52 -20.51 -7.15
N LEU A 110 24.56 -19.58 -7.07
CA LEU A 110 24.76 -18.14 -7.12
C LEU A 110 24.13 -17.46 -5.90
N LYS A 111 24.92 -16.74 -5.11
CA LYS A 111 24.42 -16.01 -3.94
C LYS A 111 23.47 -14.87 -4.33
N VAL A 112 22.34 -14.77 -3.64
CA VAL A 112 21.33 -13.72 -3.79
C VAL A 112 21.35 -12.81 -2.56
N PHE A 113 21.58 -11.53 -2.82
CA PHE A 113 21.58 -10.47 -1.81
C PHE A 113 20.41 -9.51 -2.04
N LEU A 114 19.68 -9.19 -0.96
CA LEU A 114 18.64 -8.15 -1.00
C LEU A 114 19.18 -6.81 -0.52
N ASP A 115 18.72 -5.73 -1.15
CA ASP A 115 19.11 -4.37 -0.78
C ASP A 115 18.44 -3.97 0.54
N ILE A 116 19.24 -3.87 1.60
CA ILE A 116 18.78 -3.55 2.95
C ILE A 116 18.12 -2.16 2.99
N ASN A 117 18.65 -1.17 2.29
CA ASN A 117 18.06 0.17 2.29
C ASN A 117 16.67 0.15 1.65
N LYS A 118 16.49 -0.61 0.56
CA LYS A 118 15.15 -0.83 -0.02
C LYS A 118 14.23 -1.58 0.94
N MET A 119 14.71 -2.58 1.65
CA MET A 119 13.89 -3.32 2.63
C MET A 119 13.44 -2.44 3.80
N LEU A 120 14.34 -1.60 4.34
CA LEU A 120 14.02 -0.65 5.41
C LEU A 120 13.03 0.43 4.97
N THR A 121 13.08 0.87 3.71
CA THR A 121 12.24 1.97 3.19
C THR A 121 10.95 1.50 2.52
N LYS A 122 10.83 0.23 2.12
CA LYS A 122 9.71 -0.27 1.31
C LYS A 122 8.88 -1.39 1.94
N HIS A 123 9.13 -1.67 3.21
CA HIS A 123 8.51 -2.75 3.97
C HIS A 123 8.73 -4.14 3.33
N VAL A 124 8.58 -5.18 4.14
CA VAL A 124 8.83 -6.56 3.73
C VAL A 124 7.64 -7.40 4.15
N SER A 125 7.23 -8.36 3.32
CA SER A 125 6.34 -9.42 3.76
C SER A 125 7.01 -10.79 3.64
N ILE A 126 6.77 -11.66 4.63
CA ILE A 126 7.14 -13.07 4.57
C ILE A 126 5.85 -13.88 4.66
N LEU A 127 5.52 -14.56 3.57
CA LEU A 127 4.23 -15.20 3.35
C LEU A 127 4.45 -16.68 3.08
N ALA A 128 3.82 -17.55 3.85
CA ALA A 128 4.07 -19.00 3.81
C ALA A 128 2.86 -19.80 4.30
N LYS A 129 2.80 -21.11 4.08
CA LYS A 129 1.99 -22.01 4.92
C LYS A 129 2.83 -22.52 6.11
N SER A 130 2.18 -23.10 7.12
CA SER A 130 2.88 -23.76 8.24
C SER A 130 3.85 -24.83 7.74
N GLY A 131 5.00 -24.95 8.41
CA GLY A 131 6.07 -25.90 8.08
C GLY A 131 6.87 -25.59 6.80
N SER A 132 6.63 -24.46 6.12
CA SER A 132 7.35 -24.13 4.87
C SER A 132 8.68 -23.40 5.07
N GLY A 133 9.04 -23.08 6.32
CA GLY A 133 10.26 -22.33 6.66
C GLY A 133 10.06 -20.84 6.91
N LYS A 134 8.84 -20.40 7.29
CA LYS A 134 8.49 -18.99 7.61
C LYS A 134 9.46 -18.34 8.61
N SER A 135 9.55 -18.90 9.80
CA SER A 135 10.40 -18.41 10.90
C SER A 135 11.89 -18.68 10.64
N TYR A 136 12.18 -19.61 9.73
CA TYR A 136 13.53 -19.87 9.23
C TYR A 136 14.03 -18.72 8.34
N ALA A 137 13.25 -18.36 7.32
CA ALA A 137 13.52 -17.23 6.43
C ALA A 137 13.53 -15.89 7.18
N SER A 138 12.62 -15.70 8.13
CA SER A 138 12.61 -14.55 9.04
C SER A 138 13.92 -14.47 9.84
N GLY A 139 14.35 -15.59 10.45
CA GLY A 139 15.62 -15.66 11.18
C GLY A 139 16.83 -15.30 10.32
N VAL A 140 16.90 -15.80 9.09
CA VAL A 140 17.96 -15.44 8.12
C VAL A 140 17.99 -13.93 7.87
N LEU A 141 16.82 -13.31 7.65
CA LEU A 141 16.75 -11.86 7.45
C LEU A 141 17.20 -11.09 8.70
N LEU A 142 16.75 -11.49 9.88
CA LEU A 142 17.09 -10.86 11.15
C LEU A 142 18.60 -10.91 11.44
N GLU A 143 19.26 -12.03 11.16
CA GLU A 143 20.71 -12.18 11.26
C GLU A 143 21.46 -11.16 10.40
N GLU A 144 21.04 -10.98 9.15
CA GLU A 144 21.66 -10.02 8.23
C GLU A 144 21.46 -8.57 8.70
N LEU A 145 20.28 -8.24 9.25
CA LEU A 145 20.02 -6.91 9.81
C LEU A 145 20.86 -6.64 11.07
N LEU A 146 21.00 -7.63 11.96
CA LEU A 146 21.84 -7.56 13.15
C LEU A 146 23.32 -7.39 12.80
N ASP A 147 23.81 -8.12 11.79
CA ASP A 147 25.19 -8.00 11.29
C ASP A 147 25.49 -6.60 10.76
N LYS A 148 24.49 -5.91 10.21
CA LYS A 148 24.60 -4.52 9.72
C LYS A 148 24.26 -3.48 10.77
N LYS A 149 24.08 -3.89 12.02
CA LYS A 149 23.79 -3.03 13.18
C LYS A 149 22.48 -2.23 13.06
N ILE A 150 21.49 -2.77 12.37
CA ILE A 150 20.15 -2.17 12.30
C ILE A 150 19.41 -2.46 13.62
N PRO A 151 18.81 -1.47 14.30
CA PRO A 151 17.92 -1.72 15.43
C PRO A 151 16.69 -2.52 15.02
N ILE A 152 16.31 -3.53 15.78
CA ILE A 152 15.15 -4.39 15.49
C ILE A 152 14.24 -4.47 16.71
N LEU A 153 12.93 -4.39 16.47
CA LEU A 153 11.92 -4.78 17.44
C LEU A 153 11.08 -5.92 16.86
N ILE A 154 10.97 -7.02 17.58
CA ILE A 154 10.23 -8.21 17.16
C ILE A 154 9.04 -8.38 18.09
N ILE A 155 7.83 -8.43 17.54
CA ILE A 155 6.64 -8.91 18.25
C ILE A 155 6.56 -10.41 17.97
N ASP A 156 6.73 -11.21 19.03
CA ASP A 156 6.87 -12.68 18.95
C ASP A 156 5.75 -13.37 19.76
N PRO A 157 4.61 -13.69 19.12
CA PRO A 157 3.50 -14.40 19.75
C PRO A 157 3.82 -15.82 20.22
N HIS A 158 4.86 -16.45 19.67
CA HIS A 158 5.14 -17.88 19.87
C HIS A 158 6.45 -18.16 20.64
N GLY A 159 7.30 -17.15 20.82
CA GLY A 159 8.59 -17.23 21.51
C GLY A 159 9.70 -17.88 20.68
N GLU A 160 9.60 -17.86 19.34
CA GLU A 160 10.50 -18.58 18.44
C GLU A 160 11.86 -17.89 18.23
N TYR A 161 11.94 -16.57 18.43
CA TYR A 161 13.13 -15.78 18.10
C TYR A 161 14.19 -15.73 19.20
N SER A 162 13.87 -16.19 20.41
CA SER A 162 14.84 -16.38 21.52
C SER A 162 16.07 -17.20 21.10
N THR A 163 15.88 -18.14 20.17
CA THR A 163 16.92 -19.01 19.62
C THR A 163 18.03 -18.31 18.84
N LEU A 164 17.82 -17.06 18.41
CA LEU A 164 18.88 -16.25 17.78
C LEU A 164 20.09 -16.06 18.72
N LYS A 165 19.91 -16.21 20.03
CA LYS A 165 21.00 -16.14 21.03
C LYS A 165 22.05 -17.24 20.85
N TYR A 166 21.69 -18.39 20.30
CA TYR A 166 22.56 -19.57 20.26
C TYR A 166 23.07 -19.82 18.83
N PRO A 167 24.32 -20.30 18.64
CA PRO A 167 24.85 -20.62 17.32
C PRO A 167 24.21 -21.90 16.75
N ASN A 168 24.14 -22.03 15.42
CA ASN A 168 23.67 -23.24 14.76
C ASN A 168 24.69 -24.40 14.88
N SER A 169 24.22 -25.65 14.90
CA SER A 169 25.01 -26.88 14.98
C SER A 169 25.19 -27.62 13.64
N ASP A 170 24.39 -27.33 12.60
CA ASP A 170 24.46 -28.01 11.29
C ASP A 170 25.59 -27.47 10.39
N LYS A 171 26.83 -27.91 10.66
CA LYS A 171 28.01 -27.47 9.89
C LYS A 171 27.96 -27.87 8.42
N THR A 172 27.48 -29.08 8.13
CA THR A 172 27.44 -29.67 6.78
C THR A 172 26.60 -28.88 5.78
N ASN A 173 25.42 -28.42 6.19
CA ASN A 173 24.57 -27.62 5.31
C ASN A 173 25.05 -26.17 5.23
N MET A 174 25.64 -25.66 6.30
CA MET A 174 26.19 -24.29 6.34
C MET A 174 27.37 -24.09 5.39
N ASP A 175 28.24 -25.08 5.25
CA ASP A 175 29.36 -25.03 4.31
C ASP A 175 28.86 -24.92 2.85
N LYS A 176 27.76 -25.61 2.49
CA LYS A 176 27.15 -25.50 1.16
C LYS A 176 26.72 -24.07 0.82
N PHE A 177 26.36 -23.26 1.81
CA PHE A 177 25.95 -21.87 1.64
C PHE A 177 27.02 -20.85 2.05
N GLU A 178 28.23 -21.31 2.40
CA GLU A 178 29.35 -20.47 2.81
C GLU A 178 29.00 -19.55 3.99
N VAL A 179 28.29 -20.09 4.98
CA VAL A 179 27.96 -19.41 6.24
C VAL A 179 28.57 -20.12 7.43
N LYS A 180 28.84 -19.37 8.51
CA LYS A 180 29.43 -19.91 9.75
C LYS A 180 28.47 -19.72 10.93
N PRO A 181 28.45 -20.66 11.90
CA PRO A 181 27.66 -20.50 13.12
C PRO A 181 27.98 -19.20 13.86
N LYS A 182 26.95 -18.51 14.36
CA LYS A 182 27.09 -17.26 15.09
C LYS A 182 26.03 -17.13 16.18
N SER A 183 26.47 -16.72 17.37
CA SER A 183 25.60 -16.32 18.48
C SER A 183 25.33 -14.82 18.43
N TYR A 184 24.08 -14.43 18.68
CA TYR A 184 23.67 -13.03 18.86
C TYR A 184 23.28 -12.71 20.31
N LEU A 185 23.71 -13.52 21.29
CA LEU A 185 23.33 -13.39 22.70
C LEU A 185 23.51 -11.96 23.24
N LYS A 186 24.66 -11.32 22.93
CA LYS A 186 24.97 -9.94 23.38
C LYS A 186 24.13 -8.86 22.69
N GLN A 187 23.47 -9.18 21.57
CA GLN A 187 22.67 -8.25 20.77
C GLN A 187 21.17 -8.40 21.06
N ILE A 188 20.74 -9.43 21.79
CA ILE A 188 19.32 -9.73 21.99
C ILE A 188 18.92 -9.45 23.43
N GLN A 189 17.82 -8.73 23.60
CA GLN A 189 17.15 -8.54 24.87
C GLN A 189 15.67 -8.92 24.73
N GLU A 190 15.20 -9.79 25.62
CA GLU A 190 13.79 -10.21 25.64
C GLU A 190 13.03 -9.45 26.72
N TYR A 191 11.81 -9.04 26.39
CA TYR A 191 10.85 -8.40 27.26
C TYR A 191 9.50 -9.12 27.18
N THR A 192 8.73 -9.12 28.26
CA THR A 192 7.39 -9.71 28.34
C THR A 192 6.47 -8.80 29.14
N PRO A 193 5.19 -8.64 28.77
CA PRO A 193 4.22 -7.98 29.63
C PRO A 193 3.88 -8.81 30.88
N ASP A 194 4.08 -10.13 30.84
CA ASP A 194 3.83 -11.04 31.95
C ASP A 194 5.08 -11.88 32.27
N THR A 195 5.78 -11.52 33.34
CA THR A 195 6.98 -12.23 33.82
C THR A 195 6.66 -13.48 34.62
N LYS A 196 5.40 -13.73 34.98
CA LYS A 196 5.01 -15.00 35.64
C LYS A 196 5.02 -16.15 34.63
N ILE A 197 4.66 -15.86 33.38
CA ILE A 197 4.66 -16.82 32.27
C ILE A 197 6.06 -16.96 31.66
N ASN A 198 6.73 -15.82 31.42
CA ASN A 198 8.05 -15.79 30.79
C ASN A 198 9.10 -15.26 31.79
N THR A 199 9.55 -16.12 32.71
CA THR A 199 10.40 -15.73 33.86
C THR A 199 11.79 -15.21 33.48
N ASP A 200 12.34 -15.67 32.36
CA ASP A 200 13.69 -15.28 31.89
C ASP A 200 13.69 -13.94 31.13
N CYS A 201 12.52 -13.35 30.90
CA CYS A 201 12.36 -12.09 30.17
C CYS A 201 12.35 -10.90 31.13
N LYS A 202 12.83 -9.74 30.68
CA LYS A 202 12.64 -8.49 31.42
C LYS A 202 11.16 -8.09 31.39
N ALA A 203 10.68 -7.44 32.46
CA ALA A 203 9.34 -6.88 32.46
C ALA A 203 9.23 -5.75 31.43
N LEU A 204 8.24 -5.83 30.53
CA LEU A 204 7.81 -4.74 29.67
C LEU A 204 6.79 -3.90 30.44
N LYS A 205 7.10 -2.62 30.65
CA LYS A 205 6.17 -1.66 31.26
C LYS A 205 5.85 -0.55 30.26
N LEU A 206 4.57 -0.23 30.09
CA LEU A 206 4.07 0.80 29.20
C LEU A 206 3.77 2.08 29.99
N SER A 207 3.94 3.24 29.35
CA SER A 207 3.71 4.52 30.02
C SER A 207 2.22 4.79 30.24
N THR A 208 1.89 5.22 31.46
CA THR A 208 0.59 5.78 31.89
C THR A 208 0.46 7.27 31.63
N LYS A 209 1.58 7.98 31.47
CA LYS A 209 1.60 9.43 31.39
C LYS A 209 1.13 9.91 30.02
N ASP A 210 0.42 11.03 30.02
CA ASP A 210 0.03 11.76 28.82
C ASP A 210 -0.98 11.04 27.90
N LEU A 211 -1.80 10.13 28.43
CA LEU A 211 -2.80 9.41 27.63
C LEU A 211 -3.93 10.35 27.18
N THR A 212 -4.27 10.26 25.89
CA THR A 212 -5.44 10.99 25.35
C THR A 212 -6.74 10.23 25.62
N PRO A 213 -7.91 10.92 25.67
CA PRO A 213 -9.20 10.25 25.88
C PRO A 213 -9.48 9.12 24.86
N SER A 214 -9.04 9.34 23.63
CA SER A 214 -9.16 8.35 22.55
C SER A 214 -8.20 7.17 22.70
N GLU A 215 -7.04 7.38 23.32
CA GLU A 215 -6.10 6.30 23.66
C GLU A 215 -6.65 5.41 24.75
N ILE A 216 -7.17 5.99 25.82
CA ILE A 216 -7.78 5.24 26.93
C ILE A 216 -8.86 4.29 26.39
N LEU A 217 -9.76 4.80 25.54
CA LEU A 217 -10.77 3.97 24.87
C LEU A 217 -10.18 2.81 24.05
N GLN A 218 -8.99 2.98 23.46
CA GLN A 218 -8.31 1.94 22.70
C GLN A 218 -7.49 1.01 23.60
N LEU A 219 -7.08 1.43 24.80
CA LEU A 219 -6.36 0.58 25.76
C LEU A 219 -7.29 -0.38 26.49
N LEU A 220 -8.59 -0.05 26.63
CA LEU A 220 -9.53 -0.92 27.34
C LEU A 220 -9.78 -2.23 26.58
N PRO A 221 -9.69 -3.40 27.24
CA PRO A 221 -9.93 -4.70 26.62
C PRO A 221 -11.42 -4.96 26.33
N ALA A 222 -12.33 -4.26 27.02
CA ALA A 222 -13.78 -4.44 26.89
C ALA A 222 -14.42 -3.50 25.85
N LYS A 223 -15.41 -4.01 25.11
CA LYS A 223 -16.27 -3.18 24.25
C LYS A 223 -17.28 -2.41 25.09
N LEU A 224 -17.04 -1.11 25.26
CA LEU A 224 -17.96 -0.22 25.98
C LEU A 224 -19.21 0.12 25.14
N ASN A 225 -20.36 0.17 25.81
CA ASN A 225 -21.60 0.67 25.22
C ASN A 225 -21.61 2.21 25.14
N ASN A 226 -22.60 2.80 24.46
CA ASN A 226 -22.63 4.26 24.25
C ASN A 226 -22.78 5.07 25.55
N ALA A 227 -23.50 4.55 26.54
CA ALA A 227 -23.65 5.21 27.84
C ALA A 227 -22.34 5.23 28.62
N GLN A 228 -21.63 4.10 28.66
CA GLN A 228 -20.30 3.96 29.26
C GLN A 228 -19.27 4.84 28.55
N LYS A 229 -19.29 4.90 27.21
CA LYS A 229 -18.43 5.83 26.45
C LYS A 229 -18.73 7.28 26.79
N GLY A 230 -20.01 7.64 26.93
CA GLY A 230 -20.44 8.98 27.32
C GLY A 230 -19.94 9.38 28.71
N LEU A 231 -20.06 8.47 29.69
CA LEU A 231 -19.53 8.66 31.06
C LEU A 231 -18.02 8.79 31.09
N LEU A 232 -17.31 7.87 30.44
CA LEU A 232 -15.85 7.93 30.37
C LEU A 232 -15.39 9.23 29.70
N TYR A 233 -16.08 9.68 28.65
CA TYR A 233 -15.79 10.95 28.01
C TYR A 233 -16.10 12.16 28.90
N SER A 234 -17.19 12.11 29.69
CA SER A 234 -17.54 13.13 30.69
C SER A 234 -16.44 13.25 31.74
N ALA A 235 -16.08 12.12 32.35
CA ALA A 235 -15.04 12.03 33.37
C ALA A 235 -13.67 12.49 32.85
N ILE A 236 -13.30 12.15 31.62
CA ILE A 236 -12.03 12.63 31.05
C ILE A 236 -12.11 14.13 30.72
N LYS A 237 -13.28 14.64 30.31
CA LYS A 237 -13.46 16.06 29.98
C LYS A 237 -13.46 16.95 31.23
N SER A 238 -13.97 16.47 32.36
CA SER A 238 -13.92 17.18 33.66
C SER A 238 -12.49 17.31 34.19
N ILE A 239 -11.62 16.33 33.95
CA ILE A 239 -10.21 16.37 34.35
C ILE A 239 -9.42 17.41 33.54
N GLY A 240 -9.78 17.62 32.27
CA GLY A 240 -9.24 18.73 31.47
C GLY A 240 -7.78 18.56 31.05
N GLY A 241 -7.47 17.58 30.19
CA GLY A 241 -6.14 17.48 29.58
C GLY A 241 -5.66 16.05 29.35
N LYS A 242 -4.35 15.87 29.51
CA LYS A 242 -3.63 14.60 29.57
C LYS A 242 -3.80 14.02 30.98
N THR A 243 -4.16 12.75 31.11
CA THR A 243 -4.56 12.13 32.38
C THR A 243 -4.06 10.68 32.46
N ASP A 244 -4.15 10.06 33.65
CA ASP A 244 -3.82 8.64 33.90
C ASP A 244 -5.06 7.84 34.33
N PHE A 245 -4.90 6.56 34.65
CA PHE A 245 -6.03 5.71 35.03
C PHE A 245 -6.61 6.07 36.40
N ASP A 246 -5.80 6.55 37.34
CA ASP A 246 -6.21 6.84 38.71
C ASP A 246 -7.09 8.10 38.77
N GLU A 247 -6.70 9.16 38.06
CA GLU A 247 -7.49 10.38 37.93
C GLU A 247 -8.86 10.11 37.29
N ILE A 248 -8.92 9.20 36.31
CA ILE A 248 -10.17 8.80 35.64
C ILE A 248 -11.08 8.03 36.60
N ILE A 249 -10.52 7.11 37.39
CA ILE A 249 -11.28 6.37 38.40
C ILE A 249 -11.87 7.35 39.42
N MET A 250 -11.06 8.26 39.95
CA MET A 250 -11.53 9.29 40.89
C MET A 250 -12.64 10.17 40.29
N SER A 251 -12.50 10.59 39.04
CA SER A 251 -13.57 11.37 38.38
C SER A 251 -14.82 10.53 38.15
N LEU A 252 -14.71 9.26 37.78
CA LEU A 252 -15.86 8.36 37.58
C LEU A 252 -16.59 8.07 38.89
N GLU A 253 -15.88 8.00 40.02
CA GLU A 253 -16.49 7.80 41.34
C GLU A 253 -17.50 8.91 41.69
N THR A 254 -17.26 10.14 41.22
CA THR A 254 -18.13 11.30 41.44
C THR A 254 -19.40 11.31 40.58
N GLU A 255 -19.50 10.48 39.54
CA GLU A 255 -20.66 10.42 38.65
C GLU A 255 -21.83 9.65 39.31
N GLU A 256 -23.09 10.07 39.14
CA GLU A 256 -24.23 9.38 39.76
C GLU A 256 -24.69 8.12 38.98
N ASN A 257 -24.23 7.97 37.74
CA ASN A 257 -24.69 6.91 36.85
C ASN A 257 -24.13 5.54 37.24
N SER A 258 -25.01 4.53 37.40
CA SER A 258 -24.64 3.16 37.77
C SER A 258 -23.68 2.46 36.80
N ALA A 259 -23.62 2.90 35.53
CA ALA A 259 -22.68 2.37 34.54
C ALA A 259 -21.20 2.72 34.84
N LYS A 260 -20.92 3.62 35.79
CA LYS A 260 -19.56 3.95 36.25
C LYS A 260 -18.82 2.74 36.82
N TRP A 261 -19.52 1.85 37.53
CA TRP A 261 -18.90 0.72 38.22
C TRP A 261 -18.29 -0.28 37.23
N THR A 262 -18.94 -0.48 36.09
CA THR A 262 -18.37 -1.32 35.03
C THR A 262 -17.10 -0.71 34.45
N LEU A 263 -17.03 0.62 34.30
CA LEU A 263 -15.82 1.30 33.81
C LEU A 263 -14.68 1.22 34.82
N ILE A 264 -14.97 1.51 36.09
CA ILE A 264 -14.00 1.41 37.20
C ILE A 264 -13.42 -0.01 37.26
N ASN A 265 -14.26 -1.04 37.25
CA ASN A 265 -13.79 -2.44 37.25
C ASN A 265 -12.89 -2.78 36.06
N VAL A 266 -13.17 -2.26 34.87
CA VAL A 266 -12.34 -2.48 33.68
C VAL A 266 -11.01 -1.74 33.79
N LEU A 267 -11.01 -0.49 34.30
CA LEU A 267 -9.80 0.30 34.52
C LEU A 267 -8.91 -0.33 35.59
N GLU A 268 -9.49 -0.74 36.72
CA GLU A 268 -8.79 -1.47 37.78
C GLU A 268 -8.23 -2.80 37.30
N TYR A 269 -8.97 -3.54 36.46
CA TYR A 269 -8.48 -4.77 35.86
C TYR A 269 -7.22 -4.50 35.02
N VAL A 270 -7.24 -3.45 34.19
CA VAL A 270 -6.08 -3.04 33.39
C VAL A 270 -4.89 -2.64 34.26
N GLN A 271 -5.11 -1.96 35.39
CA GLN A 271 -4.07 -1.64 36.36
C GLN A 271 -3.51 -2.89 37.06
N LYS A 272 -4.38 -3.85 37.44
CA LYS A 272 -3.99 -5.13 38.08
C LYS A 272 -3.13 -6.01 37.18
N LEU A 273 -3.18 -5.85 35.86
CA LEU A 273 -2.25 -6.51 34.94
C LEU A 273 -0.81 -6.04 35.15
N GLY A 274 -0.59 -4.90 35.83
CA GLY A 274 0.72 -4.38 36.19
C GLY A 274 1.57 -3.98 34.99
N ILE A 275 1.01 -3.93 33.77
CA ILE A 275 1.74 -3.58 32.55
C ILE A 275 2.01 -2.08 32.44
N PHE A 276 1.18 -1.25 33.07
CA PHE A 276 1.27 0.20 33.02
C PHE A 276 2.06 0.73 34.24
N SER A 277 2.97 1.68 34.02
CA SER A 277 3.80 2.25 35.09
C SER A 277 4.28 3.67 34.77
N ASP A 278 4.45 4.48 35.81
CA ASP A 278 5.14 5.78 35.77
C ASP A 278 6.65 5.67 35.51
N SER A 279 7.21 4.48 35.70
CA SER A 279 8.57 4.10 35.31
C SER A 279 8.51 3.08 34.17
N PRO A 280 8.09 3.49 32.95
CA PRO A 280 7.94 2.57 31.83
C PRO A 280 9.29 2.11 31.29
N THR A 281 9.27 1.02 30.53
CA THR A 281 10.41 0.64 29.68
C THR A 281 10.62 1.74 28.63
N TYR A 282 11.78 2.39 28.64
CA TYR A 282 12.06 3.50 27.74
C TYR A 282 12.19 3.02 26.29
N LEU A 283 11.66 3.79 25.34
CA LEU A 283 11.68 3.41 23.92
C LEU A 283 13.11 3.38 23.36
N GLU A 284 14.00 4.22 23.89
CA GLU A 284 15.43 4.25 23.60
C GLU A 284 16.15 2.99 24.12
N GLU A 285 15.61 2.36 25.18
CA GLU A 285 16.08 1.05 25.64
C GLU A 285 15.69 -0.04 24.64
N LEU A 286 14.45 0.01 24.14
CA LEU A 286 13.94 -0.97 23.18
C LEU A 286 14.60 -0.84 21.79
N ILE A 287 14.96 0.37 21.38
CA ILE A 287 15.47 0.65 20.03
C ILE A 287 16.92 1.12 20.09
N GLN A 288 17.86 0.17 20.00
CA GLN A 288 19.29 0.43 20.05
C GLN A 288 20.02 -0.06 18.77
N PRO A 289 20.94 0.72 18.20
CA PRO A 289 21.79 0.29 17.07
C PRO A 289 22.48 -1.05 17.32
N GLY A 290 22.24 -2.00 16.43
CA GLY A 290 22.78 -3.35 16.46
C GLY A 290 22.25 -4.25 17.56
N LYS A 291 21.11 -3.91 18.18
CA LYS A 291 20.38 -4.80 19.07
C LYS A 291 19.00 -5.15 18.51
N ALA A 292 18.52 -6.32 18.90
CA ALA A 292 17.14 -6.75 18.71
C ALA A 292 16.44 -6.86 20.06
N SER A 293 15.36 -6.11 20.22
CA SER A 293 14.43 -6.29 21.34
C SER A 293 13.32 -7.23 20.91
N ILE A 294 13.07 -8.27 21.69
CA ILE A 294 12.01 -9.24 21.43
C ILE A 294 10.92 -9.01 22.48
N ILE A 295 9.71 -8.71 22.03
CA ILE A 295 8.52 -8.70 22.87
C ILE A 295 7.89 -10.08 22.78
N ASN A 296 8.22 -10.92 23.76
CA ASN A 296 7.74 -12.28 23.86
C ASN A 296 6.33 -12.27 24.45
N LEU A 297 5.35 -12.67 23.63
CA LEU A 297 3.94 -12.75 23.98
C LEU A 297 3.47 -14.22 24.13
N LYS A 298 4.41 -15.18 24.19
CA LYS A 298 4.09 -16.59 24.39
C LYS A 298 3.28 -16.76 25.68
N GLY A 299 2.09 -17.35 25.56
CA GLY A 299 1.17 -17.58 26.68
C GLY A 299 0.42 -16.33 27.17
N VAL A 300 0.69 -15.15 26.62
CA VAL A 300 -0.03 -13.91 26.97
C VAL A 300 -1.42 -13.93 26.33
N GLN A 301 -2.44 -13.49 27.06
CA GLN A 301 -3.81 -13.43 26.55
C GLN A 301 -3.91 -12.55 25.28
N PRO A 302 -4.74 -12.92 24.28
CA PRO A 302 -4.86 -12.17 23.03
C PRO A 302 -5.25 -10.71 23.21
N GLU A 303 -6.18 -10.42 24.12
CA GLU A 303 -6.68 -9.08 24.41
C GLU A 303 -5.56 -8.18 24.96
N LEU A 304 -4.73 -8.72 25.85
CA LEU A 304 -3.57 -8.04 26.40
C LEU A 304 -2.50 -7.83 25.32
N SER A 305 -2.21 -8.87 24.54
CA SER A 305 -1.28 -8.81 23.41
C SER A 305 -1.64 -7.69 22.42
N GLU A 306 -2.92 -7.53 22.09
CA GLU A 306 -3.41 -6.48 21.21
C GLU A 306 -3.18 -5.07 21.79
N VAL A 307 -3.45 -4.89 23.09
CA VAL A 307 -3.21 -3.62 23.80
C VAL A 307 -1.72 -3.28 23.85
N VAL A 308 -0.87 -4.26 24.17
CA VAL A 308 0.59 -4.11 24.19
C VAL A 308 1.10 -3.65 22.83
N VAL A 309 0.74 -4.38 21.77
CA VAL A 309 1.20 -4.09 20.41
C VAL A 309 0.68 -2.75 19.94
N TYR A 310 -0.60 -2.42 20.19
CA TYR A 310 -1.16 -1.11 19.85
C TYR A 310 -0.37 0.03 20.49
N LYS A 311 -0.22 0.02 21.81
CA LYS A 311 0.42 1.10 22.56
C LYS A 311 1.89 1.21 22.20
N LEU A 312 2.60 0.08 22.13
CA LEU A 312 4.02 0.05 21.79
C LEU A 312 4.29 0.56 20.37
N VAL A 313 3.55 0.05 19.37
CA VAL A 313 3.71 0.49 17.97
C VAL A 313 3.36 1.96 17.81
N LYS A 314 2.32 2.44 18.50
CA LYS A 314 1.96 3.86 18.53
C LYS A 314 3.10 4.72 19.09
N ASP A 315 3.57 4.39 20.28
CA ASP A 315 4.58 5.18 20.98
C ASP A 315 5.90 5.21 20.20
N LEU A 316 6.30 4.07 19.62
CA LEU A 316 7.47 3.98 18.76
C LEU A 316 7.29 4.80 17.48
N PHE A 317 6.12 4.76 16.86
CA PHE A 317 5.83 5.56 15.68
C PHE A 317 5.90 7.07 15.98
N ASP A 318 5.31 7.50 17.09
CA ASP A 318 5.31 8.91 17.52
C ASP A 318 6.71 9.38 17.94
N ALA A 319 7.45 8.56 18.69
CA ALA A 319 8.83 8.84 19.06
C ALA A 319 9.75 8.92 17.84
N ARG A 320 9.56 8.03 16.86
CA ARG A 320 10.32 8.06 15.61
C ARG A 320 9.98 9.28 14.77
N LYS A 321 8.70 9.66 14.67
CA LYS A 321 8.23 10.89 13.99
C LYS A 321 8.84 12.16 14.60
N GLN A 322 9.12 12.14 15.91
CA GLN A 322 9.80 13.20 16.65
C GLN A 322 11.34 13.09 16.64
N ASN A 323 11.91 12.08 15.97
CA ASN A 323 13.34 11.76 15.96
C ASN A 323 13.96 11.50 17.36
N LYS A 324 13.17 11.01 18.32
CA LYS A 324 13.66 10.61 19.65
C LYS A 324 14.42 9.28 19.63
N ILE A 325 13.98 8.36 18.77
CA ILE A 325 14.61 7.05 18.54
C ILE A 325 15.18 6.93 17.12
N PRO A 326 16.21 6.11 16.89
CA PRO A 326 16.81 5.93 15.57
C PRO A 326 15.89 5.15 14.61
N PRO A 327 16.16 5.16 13.29
CA PRO A 327 15.51 4.28 12.33
C PRO A 327 15.62 2.81 12.76
N PHE A 328 14.53 2.07 12.67
CA PHE A 328 14.47 0.69 13.16
C PHE A 328 13.59 -0.19 12.29
N PHE A 329 13.74 -1.50 12.45
CA PHE A 329 12.96 -2.51 11.76
C PHE A 329 11.97 -3.16 12.74
N LEU A 330 10.67 -2.94 12.52
CA LEU A 330 9.59 -3.58 13.26
C LEU A 330 9.18 -4.87 12.57
N VAL A 331 9.28 -5.99 13.26
CA VAL A 331 8.85 -7.31 12.78
C VAL A 331 7.58 -7.71 13.52
N LEU A 332 6.49 -7.90 12.78
CA LEU A 332 5.22 -8.39 13.29
C LEU A 332 5.02 -9.83 12.84
N GLU A 333 5.27 -10.78 13.74
CA GLU A 333 4.90 -12.16 13.52
C GLU A 333 3.41 -12.40 13.74
N GLU A 334 2.85 -13.33 12.96
CA GLU A 334 1.42 -13.56 12.83
C GLU A 334 0.64 -12.25 12.67
N SER A 335 1.10 -11.41 11.73
CA SER A 335 0.60 -10.05 11.53
C SER A 335 -0.91 -9.96 11.31
N HIS A 336 -1.56 -11.04 10.89
CA HIS A 336 -3.02 -11.11 10.74
C HIS A 336 -3.77 -10.93 12.07
N ASN A 337 -3.11 -11.15 13.22
CA ASN A 337 -3.69 -10.86 14.54
C ASN A 337 -3.69 -9.36 14.87
N PHE A 338 -2.73 -8.60 14.33
CA PHE A 338 -2.51 -7.19 14.66
C PHE A 338 -2.90 -6.21 13.55
N CYS A 339 -3.07 -6.69 12.32
CA CYS A 339 -3.60 -5.94 11.18
C CYS A 339 -4.49 -6.82 10.28
N PRO A 340 -5.61 -7.37 10.80
CA PRO A 340 -6.49 -8.25 10.03
C PRO A 340 -7.16 -7.53 8.85
N GLU A 341 -7.41 -8.29 7.78
CA GLU A 341 -8.25 -7.87 6.65
C GLU A 341 -9.70 -7.66 7.10
N ARG A 342 -10.34 -6.65 6.51
CA ARG A 342 -11.71 -6.26 6.84
C ARG A 342 -12.66 -7.43 6.55
N GLY A 343 -13.32 -7.94 7.60
CA GLY A 343 -14.20 -9.10 7.54
C GLY A 343 -13.69 -10.32 8.31
N PHE A 344 -12.37 -10.40 8.57
CA PHE A 344 -11.78 -11.46 9.41
C PHE A 344 -11.57 -11.02 10.86
N GLY A 345 -11.45 -9.72 11.11
CA GLY A 345 -11.28 -9.15 12.44
C GLY A 345 -11.09 -7.64 12.40
N GLU A 346 -10.97 -7.03 13.57
CA GLU A 346 -10.63 -5.62 13.76
C GLU A 346 -9.60 -5.54 14.88
N ALA A 347 -8.39 -5.08 14.58
CA ALA A 347 -7.34 -4.88 15.58
C ALA A 347 -7.01 -3.40 15.77
N LYS A 348 -6.80 -2.95 17.01
CA LYS A 348 -6.50 -1.56 17.42
C LYS A 348 -5.29 -0.98 16.69
N SER A 349 -4.22 -1.76 16.54
CA SER A 349 -2.99 -1.40 15.82
C SER A 349 -3.17 -1.19 14.32
N SER A 350 -4.25 -1.72 13.72
CA SER A 350 -4.46 -1.65 12.27
C SER A 350 -4.48 -0.22 11.76
N SER A 351 -5.05 0.73 12.51
CA SER A 351 -5.15 2.13 12.10
C SER A 351 -3.78 2.80 11.92
N ILE A 352 -2.83 2.46 12.80
CA ILE A 352 -1.46 2.99 12.79
C ILE A 352 -0.66 2.35 11.65
N LEU A 353 -0.75 1.02 11.53
CA LEU A 353 -0.10 0.24 10.47
C LEU A 353 -0.63 0.56 9.06
N ARG A 354 -1.81 1.20 8.96
CA ARG A 354 -2.43 1.67 7.70
C ARG A 354 -2.09 3.12 7.34
N THR A 355 -1.42 3.91 8.20
CA THR A 355 -1.40 5.38 8.08
C THR A 355 -0.86 5.87 6.73
N VAL A 356 -1.73 6.57 6.00
CA VAL A 356 -1.52 7.27 4.73
C VAL A 356 -1.27 8.75 5.06
N ALA A 357 -0.17 9.35 4.60
CA ALA A 357 0.02 10.80 4.70
C ALA A 357 -0.76 11.55 3.60
N SER A 358 -1.13 12.81 3.79
CA SER A 358 -2.15 13.43 2.92
C SER A 358 -1.90 14.93 2.69
N VAL A 359 -2.64 15.52 1.77
CA VAL A 359 -2.62 16.95 1.43
C VAL A 359 -3.96 17.63 1.75
N ASP A 360 -3.94 18.95 1.90
CA ASP A 360 -5.15 19.76 2.16
C ASP A 360 -6.14 19.74 0.98
N TYR A 361 -7.43 19.92 1.26
CA TYR A 361 -8.50 20.01 0.25
C TYR A 361 -8.17 21.00 -0.86
N SER A 362 -7.67 22.18 -0.50
CA SER A 362 -7.51 23.31 -1.42
C SER A 362 -6.30 23.20 -2.34
N GLU A 363 -5.46 22.17 -2.20
CA GLU A 363 -4.26 22.05 -3.00
C GLU A 363 -4.60 21.75 -4.47
N PRO A 364 -4.01 22.50 -5.43
CA PRO A 364 -4.30 22.32 -6.83
C PRO A 364 -3.66 21.05 -7.37
N ILE A 365 -4.37 20.37 -8.27
CA ILE A 365 -3.86 19.22 -9.02
C ILE A 365 -4.24 19.30 -10.49
N MET A 366 -3.30 18.90 -11.35
CA MET A 366 -3.54 18.79 -12.79
C MET A 366 -4.01 17.38 -13.14
N ILE A 367 -5.24 17.26 -13.63
CA ILE A 367 -5.86 15.98 -13.99
C ILE A 367 -6.07 15.92 -15.50
N LYS A 368 -5.67 14.80 -16.10
CA LYS A 368 -5.93 14.48 -17.50
C LYS A 368 -6.85 13.28 -17.62
N LYS A 369 -8.00 13.47 -18.29
CA LYS A 369 -8.93 12.42 -18.67
C LYS A 369 -9.16 12.49 -20.19
N ARG A 370 -8.78 11.43 -20.92
CA ARG A 370 -8.80 11.41 -22.40
C ARG A 370 -8.03 12.62 -23.00
N LYS A 371 -8.70 13.48 -23.79
CA LYS A 371 -8.15 14.69 -24.41
C LYS A 371 -8.33 15.96 -23.55
N ASN A 372 -8.85 15.82 -22.33
CA ASN A 372 -9.16 16.96 -21.47
C ASN A 372 -8.25 16.97 -20.24
N THR A 373 -7.32 17.91 -20.22
CA THR A 373 -6.53 18.32 -19.06
C THR A 373 -7.19 19.52 -18.39
N LYS A 374 -7.38 19.43 -17.07
CA LYS A 374 -7.85 20.55 -16.24
C LYS A 374 -7.03 20.66 -14.96
N ILE A 375 -7.12 21.82 -14.32
CA ILE A 375 -6.63 22.02 -12.96
C ILE A 375 -7.87 22.18 -12.08
N CYS A 376 -7.87 21.51 -10.93
CA CYS A 376 -8.91 21.64 -9.91
C CYS A 376 -8.30 21.44 -8.51
N SER A 377 -9.10 21.66 -7.48
CA SER A 377 -8.75 21.23 -6.12
C SER A 377 -8.66 19.70 -6.06
N ILE A 378 -7.69 19.18 -5.33
CA ILE A 378 -7.56 17.74 -5.10
C ILE A 378 -8.75 17.20 -4.30
N GLY A 379 -9.23 17.96 -3.30
CA GLY A 379 -10.40 17.61 -2.52
C GLY A 379 -11.66 17.52 -3.37
N GLU A 380 -11.94 18.54 -4.20
CA GLU A 380 -13.05 18.53 -5.16
C GLU A 380 -12.98 17.33 -6.10
N PHE A 381 -11.79 17.00 -6.62
CA PHE A 381 -11.60 15.86 -7.52
C PHE A 381 -11.91 14.52 -6.84
N ILE A 382 -11.38 14.31 -5.63
CA ILE A 382 -11.54 13.05 -4.90
C ILE A 382 -12.95 12.91 -4.33
N ASP A 383 -13.52 13.96 -3.76
CA ASP A 383 -14.89 13.97 -3.24
C ASP A 383 -15.89 13.59 -4.32
N ASN A 384 -15.78 14.19 -5.52
CA ASN A 384 -16.63 13.82 -6.65
C ASN A 384 -16.52 12.34 -7.01
N LEU A 385 -15.36 11.72 -6.87
CA LEU A 385 -15.18 10.30 -7.19
C LEU A 385 -15.71 9.38 -6.08
N ILE A 386 -15.57 9.78 -4.81
CA ILE A 386 -16.05 9.02 -3.66
C ILE A 386 -17.57 9.10 -3.55
N ILE A 387 -18.14 10.31 -3.67
CA ILE A 387 -19.59 10.56 -3.60
C ILE A 387 -20.31 9.88 -4.77
N ASN A 388 -19.83 10.05 -6.00
CA ASN A 388 -20.48 9.42 -7.17
C ASN A 388 -20.46 7.88 -7.12
N LYS A 389 -19.53 7.29 -6.36
CA LYS A 389 -19.45 5.83 -6.16
C LYS A 389 -20.14 5.36 -4.88
N ASN A 390 -20.77 6.27 -4.13
CA ASN A 390 -21.42 5.99 -2.86
C ASN A 390 -20.53 5.21 -1.88
N ILE A 391 -19.23 5.55 -1.84
CA ILE A 391 -18.26 4.85 -1.00
C ILE A 391 -18.41 5.34 0.43
N ALA A 392 -18.88 4.46 1.31
CA ALA A 392 -18.97 4.74 2.73
C ALA A 392 -17.58 4.71 3.40
N PRO A 393 -17.32 5.55 4.41
CA PRO A 393 -16.13 5.45 5.22
C PRO A 393 -16.05 4.10 5.91
N ASN A 394 -14.86 3.51 5.87
CA ASN A 394 -14.62 2.29 6.64
C ASN A 394 -14.58 2.62 8.15
N LYS A 395 -14.53 1.59 9.01
CA LYS A 395 -14.50 1.73 10.47
C LYS A 395 -13.39 2.65 11.03
N SER A 396 -12.32 2.90 10.27
CA SER A 396 -11.22 3.81 10.65
C SER A 396 -11.42 5.27 10.19
N GLY A 397 -12.54 5.57 9.52
CA GLY A 397 -12.86 6.89 8.96
C GLY A 397 -12.13 7.20 7.65
N LEU A 398 -11.66 6.18 6.95
CA LEU A 398 -10.90 6.28 5.69
C LEU A 398 -11.78 5.80 4.52
N GLU A 399 -11.71 6.51 3.41
CA GLU A 399 -12.48 6.25 2.19
C GLU A 399 -11.51 6.08 1.03
N ILE A 400 -11.60 4.94 0.35
CA ILE A 400 -10.71 4.60 -0.76
C ILE A 400 -11.57 4.24 -1.97
N ALA A 401 -11.28 4.86 -3.11
CA ALA A 401 -11.91 4.51 -4.37
C ALA A 401 -10.86 4.09 -5.40
N GLU A 402 -11.02 2.88 -5.95
CA GLU A 402 -10.22 2.44 -7.09
C GLU A 402 -10.67 3.13 -8.37
N ILE A 403 -9.70 3.52 -9.20
CA ILE A 403 -9.94 4.20 -10.46
C ILE A 403 -9.64 3.23 -11.62
N LYS A 404 -10.70 2.57 -12.11
CA LYS A 404 -10.62 1.74 -13.34
C LYS A 404 -10.50 2.57 -14.61
N SER A 405 -10.93 3.83 -14.56
CA SER A 405 -10.94 4.73 -15.72
C SER A 405 -9.56 5.36 -15.99
N LYS A 406 -9.22 5.61 -17.25
CA LYS A 406 -7.94 6.21 -17.67
C LYS A 406 -7.82 7.70 -17.28
N ILE A 407 -7.54 7.96 -16.01
CA ILE A 407 -7.25 9.28 -15.42
C ILE A 407 -5.77 9.36 -15.08
N TYR A 408 -5.11 10.47 -15.41
CA TYR A 408 -3.68 10.65 -15.24
C TYR A 408 -3.36 11.98 -14.53
N THR A 409 -2.22 12.02 -13.85
CA THR A 409 -1.63 13.24 -13.27
C THR A 409 -0.13 13.33 -13.63
N PRO A 410 0.48 14.54 -13.69
CA PRO A 410 1.92 14.67 -13.86
C PRO A 410 2.71 14.07 -12.68
N ALA A 411 3.73 13.28 -12.99
CA ALA A 411 4.67 12.66 -12.05
C ALA A 411 6.04 12.49 -12.73
N PHE A 412 7.16 12.46 -11.99
CA PHE A 412 8.44 12.07 -12.57
C PHE A 412 8.56 10.55 -12.69
N ASP A 413 9.25 10.08 -13.73
CA ASP A 413 9.67 8.68 -13.86
C ASP A 413 11.07 8.43 -13.27
N LYS A 414 11.56 7.18 -13.31
CA LYS A 414 12.90 6.78 -12.87
C LYS A 414 14.06 7.62 -13.44
N ASN A 415 13.86 8.27 -14.60
CA ASN A 415 14.84 9.13 -15.25
C ASN A 415 14.67 10.61 -14.84
N LEU A 416 13.85 10.87 -13.82
CA LEU A 416 13.47 12.19 -13.33
C LEU A 416 12.84 13.06 -14.44
N LYS A 417 12.11 12.43 -15.39
CA LYS A 417 11.39 13.09 -16.47
C LYS A 417 9.90 13.20 -16.16
N ILE A 418 9.27 14.34 -16.43
CA ILE A 418 7.88 14.60 -16.02
C ILE A 418 6.91 14.03 -17.08
N LYS A 419 6.10 13.05 -16.69
CA LYS A 419 5.16 12.33 -17.57
C LYS A 419 3.77 12.25 -16.94
N TYR A 420 2.74 12.10 -17.78
CA TYR A 420 1.41 11.73 -17.30
C TYR A 420 1.41 10.27 -16.84
N LYS A 421 1.11 10.03 -15.56
CA LYS A 421 1.03 8.70 -14.95
C LYS A 421 -0.39 8.41 -14.44
N PRO A 422 -0.87 7.16 -14.53
CA PRO A 422 -2.25 6.83 -14.20
C PRO A 422 -2.49 6.92 -12.69
N ILE A 423 -3.64 7.46 -12.31
CA ILE A 423 -4.14 7.43 -10.92
C ILE A 423 -4.82 6.07 -10.72
N LYS A 424 -4.34 5.29 -9.74
CA LYS A 424 -4.85 3.94 -9.43
C LYS A 424 -5.91 3.96 -8.35
N LYS A 425 -5.67 4.72 -7.27
CA LYS A 425 -6.58 4.87 -6.14
C LYS A 425 -6.63 6.33 -5.71
N VAL A 426 -7.79 6.76 -5.21
CA VAL A 426 -7.97 8.02 -4.51
C VAL A 426 -8.34 7.75 -3.07
N ILE A 427 -7.83 8.55 -2.15
CA ILE A 427 -7.91 8.34 -0.72
C ILE A 427 -8.40 9.63 -0.05
N ARG A 428 -9.34 9.50 0.89
CA ARG A 428 -9.85 10.59 1.74
C ARG A 428 -9.98 10.10 3.18
N HIS A 429 -9.60 10.92 4.15
CA HIS A 429 -9.88 10.64 5.57
C HIS A 429 -9.98 11.91 6.39
N LYS A 430 -10.66 11.82 7.54
CA LYS A 430 -10.72 12.94 8.49
C LYS A 430 -9.32 13.28 9.01
N ILE A 431 -9.09 14.57 9.26
CA ILE A 431 -7.81 15.08 9.73
C ILE A 431 -7.57 14.62 11.17
N LYS A 432 -6.44 13.96 11.39
CA LYS A 432 -6.02 13.45 12.71
C LYS A 432 -4.67 14.01 13.16
N GLU A 433 -4.04 14.85 12.35
CA GLU A 433 -2.73 15.44 12.63
C GLU A 433 -2.63 16.89 12.10
N PRO A 434 -1.71 17.71 12.64
CA PRO A 434 -1.53 19.09 12.19
C PRO A 434 -1.16 19.18 10.71
N LEU A 435 -1.63 20.26 10.06
CA LEU A 435 -1.20 20.63 8.72
C LEU A 435 -0.12 21.70 8.76
N TYR A 436 0.81 21.61 7.82
CA TYR A 436 1.89 22.58 7.64
C TYR A 436 1.86 23.15 6.23
N GLU A 437 1.99 24.47 6.12
CA GLU A 437 2.28 25.17 4.87
C GLU A 437 3.80 25.27 4.71
N LEU A 438 4.33 24.57 3.70
CA LEU A 438 5.70 24.68 3.25
C LEU A 438 5.79 25.79 2.19
N THR A 439 6.63 26.79 2.42
CA THR A 439 6.97 27.84 1.45
C THR A 439 8.39 27.68 0.95
N LEU A 440 8.55 27.58 -0.37
CA LEU A 440 9.85 27.51 -1.05
C LEU A 440 10.28 28.89 -1.57
N GLU A 441 11.51 28.94 -2.09
CA GLU A 441 11.96 30.01 -2.97
C GLU A 441 10.94 30.29 -4.09
N LYS A 442 10.91 31.53 -4.57
CA LYS A 442 9.97 31.99 -5.61
C LYS A 442 8.49 31.89 -5.19
N GLY A 443 8.19 31.75 -3.90
CA GLY A 443 6.83 31.81 -3.39
C GLY A 443 5.97 30.60 -3.76
N LYS A 444 6.58 29.49 -4.20
CA LYS A 444 5.85 28.21 -4.35
C LYS A 444 5.49 27.69 -2.96
N LYS A 445 4.29 27.14 -2.83
CA LYS A 445 3.75 26.70 -1.54
C LYS A 445 2.94 25.42 -1.66
N VAL A 446 2.87 24.65 -0.59
CA VAL A 446 1.96 23.50 -0.47
C VAL A 446 1.56 23.32 0.99
N LYS A 447 0.31 22.96 1.25
CA LYS A 447 -0.17 22.54 2.57
C LYS A 447 -0.30 21.03 2.64
N ILE A 448 0.39 20.43 3.60
CA ILE A 448 0.52 18.99 3.73
C ILE A 448 0.44 18.59 5.19
N THR A 449 0.08 17.35 5.47
CA THR A 449 0.06 16.86 6.84
C THR A 449 1.48 16.70 7.40
N SER A 450 1.60 16.65 8.73
CA SER A 450 2.89 16.53 9.41
C SER A 450 3.71 15.30 8.97
N SER A 451 3.03 14.22 8.55
CA SER A 451 3.64 12.97 8.11
C SER A 451 3.98 12.91 6.61
N HIS A 452 3.61 13.93 5.83
CA HIS A 452 3.77 13.89 4.37
C HIS A 452 5.23 14.11 3.94
N SER A 453 5.82 13.16 3.22
CA SER A 453 7.16 13.31 2.65
C SER A 453 7.18 14.09 1.35
N ILE A 454 8.25 14.86 1.21
CA ILE A 454 8.61 15.57 -0.02
C ILE A 454 10.02 15.13 -0.43
N PHE A 455 10.29 15.12 -1.73
CA PHE A 455 11.63 14.83 -2.22
C PHE A 455 12.58 16.00 -1.97
N VAL A 456 13.68 15.72 -1.27
CA VAL A 456 14.74 16.66 -0.91
C VAL A 456 16.09 16.11 -1.37
N LEU A 457 16.94 16.98 -1.91
CA LEU A 457 18.35 16.66 -2.15
C LEU A 457 19.16 16.92 -0.85
N ARG A 458 19.54 15.86 -0.14
CA ARG A 458 20.48 15.89 1.00
C ARG A 458 21.56 14.84 0.80
N ASP A 459 22.75 15.09 1.34
CA ASP A 459 23.87 14.15 1.32
C ASP A 459 24.18 13.57 -0.08
N ASN A 460 23.93 14.39 -1.10
CA ASN A 460 24.13 14.09 -2.52
C ASN A 460 23.25 12.97 -3.09
N ILE A 461 22.11 12.69 -2.45
CA ILE A 461 21.07 11.80 -2.95
C ILE A 461 19.70 12.49 -2.87
N ILE A 462 18.79 12.07 -3.73
CA ILE A 462 17.38 12.45 -3.63
C ILE A 462 16.73 11.49 -2.64
N GLN A 463 16.22 12.04 -1.54
CA GLN A 463 15.56 11.30 -0.48
C GLN A 463 14.17 11.87 -0.22
N ASP A 464 13.27 11.03 0.25
CA ASP A 464 11.97 11.45 0.78
C ASP A 464 12.15 11.93 2.23
N VAL A 465 11.62 13.10 2.55
CA VAL A 465 11.75 13.71 3.89
C VAL A 465 10.38 14.14 4.39
N PRO A 466 9.92 13.63 5.55
CA PRO A 466 8.66 14.05 6.19
C PRO A 466 8.66 15.54 6.50
N THR A 467 7.48 16.17 6.43
CA THR A 467 7.30 17.61 6.71
C THR A 467 7.97 18.05 8.02
N THR A 468 7.82 17.28 9.10
CA THR A 468 8.40 17.60 10.43
C THR A 468 9.94 17.57 10.44
N SER A 469 10.55 16.85 9.51
CA SER A 469 12.01 16.72 9.40
C SER A 469 12.63 17.64 8.35
N ILE A 470 11.82 18.44 7.64
CA ILE A 470 12.29 19.43 6.69
C ILE A 470 12.88 20.61 7.46
N LYS A 471 14.05 21.08 7.02
CA LYS A 471 14.79 22.20 7.58
C LYS A 471 14.78 23.38 6.61
N ASN A 472 14.88 24.59 7.15
CA ASN A 472 15.11 25.77 6.32
C ASN A 472 16.39 25.58 5.48
N ASN A 473 16.34 26.02 4.22
CA ASN A 473 17.37 25.85 3.19
C ASN A 473 17.54 24.48 2.54
N ASP A 474 16.75 23.47 2.92
CA ASP A 474 16.69 22.21 2.17
C ASP A 474 16.29 22.43 0.71
N TYR A 475 16.90 21.67 -0.21
CA TYR A 475 16.58 21.72 -1.63
C TYR A 475 15.44 20.77 -1.97
N VAL A 476 14.22 21.29 -2.06
CA VAL A 476 13.02 20.57 -2.47
C VAL A 476 12.92 20.50 -4.00
N ILE A 477 12.45 19.36 -4.49
CA ILE A 477 12.30 19.10 -5.91
C ILE A 477 10.99 19.69 -6.46
N VAL A 478 11.10 20.37 -7.60
CA VAL A 478 9.97 20.94 -8.36
C VAL A 478 10.03 20.53 -9.82
N PRO A 479 8.93 20.49 -10.58
CA PRO A 479 8.99 20.22 -12.02
C PRO A 479 9.58 21.42 -12.77
N ILE A 480 10.45 21.21 -13.76
CA ILE A 480 10.92 22.27 -14.68
C ILE A 480 9.92 22.50 -15.82
N ASN A 481 9.22 21.45 -16.25
CA ASN A 481 8.23 21.52 -17.31
C ASN A 481 7.07 20.56 -17.01
N MET A 482 5.91 20.81 -17.62
CA MET A 482 4.79 19.87 -17.58
C MET A 482 4.83 18.92 -18.78
N PRO A 483 4.20 17.73 -18.70
CA PRO A 483 4.21 16.80 -19.81
C PRO A 483 3.44 17.37 -21.01
N LYS A 484 4.04 17.25 -22.21
CA LYS A 484 3.40 17.67 -23.46
C LYS A 484 2.14 16.84 -23.73
N ASN A 485 1.09 17.48 -24.25
CA ASN A 485 -0.14 16.80 -24.63
C ASN A 485 -0.03 16.28 -26.07
N LYS A 486 -0.12 14.95 -26.27
CA LYS A 486 -0.05 14.34 -27.61
C LYS A 486 -1.29 14.64 -28.46
N SER A 487 -2.45 14.79 -27.84
CA SER A 487 -3.72 15.09 -28.52
C SER A 487 -4.13 16.53 -28.25
N ILE A 488 -4.31 17.29 -29.33
CA ILE A 488 -4.63 18.72 -29.31
C ILE A 488 -6.11 18.90 -29.69
N LEU A 489 -6.83 19.77 -28.97
CA LEU A 489 -8.19 20.19 -29.31
C LEU A 489 -8.17 21.21 -30.45
N LYS A 490 -9.05 21.03 -31.43
CA LYS A 490 -9.26 21.98 -32.55
C LYS A 490 -10.49 22.86 -32.36
N SER A 491 -11.49 22.39 -31.61
CA SER A 491 -12.72 23.10 -31.30
C SER A 491 -13.25 22.71 -29.92
N ILE A 492 -14.20 23.49 -29.38
CA ILE A 492 -15.01 23.14 -28.20
C ILE A 492 -16.50 23.14 -28.55
N PRO A 493 -17.29 22.23 -27.97
CA PRO A 493 -18.74 22.25 -28.15
C PRO A 493 -19.35 23.48 -27.44
N PHE A 494 -20.40 24.05 -28.04
CA PHE A 494 -21.21 25.11 -27.45
C PHE A 494 -22.67 24.96 -27.84
N SER A 495 -23.58 25.17 -26.88
CA SER A 495 -25.02 25.15 -27.12
C SER A 495 -25.56 26.55 -26.94
N ASN A 496 -26.23 27.08 -27.97
CA ASN A 496 -26.86 28.39 -27.87
C ASN A 496 -28.12 28.31 -26.98
N PRO A 497 -28.41 29.36 -26.18
CA PRO A 497 -29.60 29.40 -25.33
C PRO A 497 -30.89 29.41 -26.17
N GLN A 498 -31.94 28.78 -25.65
CA GLN A 498 -33.22 28.60 -26.37
C GLN A 498 -33.96 29.92 -26.62
N ASN A 499 -33.78 30.92 -25.74
CA ASN A 499 -34.58 32.15 -25.71
C ASN A 499 -33.89 33.41 -26.29
N ASN A 500 -33.03 33.31 -27.32
CA ASN A 500 -32.62 34.54 -28.02
C ASN A 500 -32.44 34.41 -29.54
N ARG A 501 -33.13 35.29 -30.27
CA ARG A 501 -33.30 35.30 -31.73
C ARG A 501 -32.41 36.38 -32.35
N LYS A 502 -31.58 36.00 -33.35
CA LYS A 502 -30.79 36.77 -34.36
C LYS A 502 -29.27 36.48 -34.41
N PHE A 503 -28.55 36.33 -33.30
CA PHE A 503 -27.11 36.01 -33.31
C PHE A 503 -26.87 34.64 -32.67
N LYS A 504 -26.28 33.71 -33.42
CA LYS A 504 -25.96 32.35 -32.96
C LYS A 504 -24.48 32.04 -33.20
N LEU A 505 -23.86 31.38 -32.24
CA LEU A 505 -22.51 30.84 -32.37
C LEU A 505 -22.56 29.43 -32.98
N PRO A 506 -21.50 28.98 -33.67
CA PRO A 506 -21.46 27.60 -34.15
C PRO A 506 -21.45 26.62 -32.98
N SER A 507 -22.00 25.42 -33.20
CA SER A 507 -22.05 24.36 -32.18
C SER A 507 -20.65 23.83 -31.82
N GLN A 508 -19.67 24.09 -32.67
CA GLN A 508 -18.25 23.83 -32.47
C GLN A 508 -17.48 25.15 -32.63
N ILE A 509 -17.03 25.72 -31.52
CA ILE A 509 -16.23 26.95 -31.53
C ILE A 509 -14.78 26.58 -31.90
N PRO A 510 -14.23 27.09 -33.02
CA PRO A 510 -12.85 26.79 -33.41
C PRO A 510 -11.85 27.43 -32.45
N LEU A 511 -10.85 26.66 -32.04
CA LEU A 511 -9.75 27.11 -31.19
C LEU A 511 -8.59 27.59 -32.07
N ASN A 512 -8.66 28.84 -32.51
CA ASN A 512 -7.62 29.49 -33.32
C ASN A 512 -6.89 30.60 -32.53
N LYS A 513 -5.89 31.22 -33.17
CA LYS A 513 -5.02 32.23 -32.55
C LYS A 513 -5.80 33.47 -32.09
N ASP A 514 -6.73 33.94 -32.92
CA ASP A 514 -7.56 35.12 -32.64
C ASP A 514 -8.48 34.84 -31.44
N PHE A 515 -9.14 33.68 -31.40
CA PHE A 515 -10.03 33.30 -30.30
C PHE A 515 -9.26 33.16 -28.98
N MET A 516 -8.08 32.53 -29.01
CA MET A 516 -7.22 32.41 -27.83
C MET A 516 -6.76 33.77 -27.30
N THR A 517 -6.34 34.67 -28.21
CA THR A 517 -5.91 36.02 -27.83
C THR A 517 -7.05 36.81 -27.21
N LEU A 518 -8.26 36.74 -27.79
CA LEU A 518 -9.45 37.41 -27.28
C LEU A 518 -9.90 36.86 -25.91
N LEU A 519 -9.86 35.53 -25.71
CA LEU A 519 -10.08 34.92 -24.39
C LEU A 519 -9.07 35.44 -23.36
N GLY A 520 -7.81 35.58 -23.76
CA GLY A 520 -6.76 36.14 -22.91
C GLY A 520 -7.08 37.57 -22.46
N TYR A 521 -7.50 38.43 -23.40
CA TYR A 521 -7.95 39.79 -23.09
C TYR A 521 -9.17 39.80 -22.17
N PHE A 522 -10.10 38.87 -22.34
CA PHE A 522 -11.28 38.80 -21.48
C PHE A 522 -10.93 38.38 -20.06
N VAL A 523 -10.00 37.44 -19.89
CA VAL A 523 -9.50 37.05 -18.56
C VAL A 523 -8.80 38.20 -17.83
N ALA A 524 -8.19 39.13 -18.58
CA ALA A 524 -7.49 40.28 -18.02
C ALA A 524 -8.42 41.47 -17.73
N GLU A 525 -9.19 41.92 -18.73
CA GLU A 525 -9.93 43.19 -18.71
C GLU A 525 -11.44 43.01 -18.94
N GLY A 526 -11.89 41.76 -19.06
CA GLY A 526 -13.26 41.39 -19.39
C GLY A 526 -14.17 41.22 -18.18
N SER A 527 -15.45 41.49 -18.39
CA SER A 527 -16.55 41.22 -17.47
C SER A 527 -17.80 40.85 -18.24
N SER A 528 -18.72 40.14 -17.60
CA SER A 528 -20.00 39.74 -18.20
C SER A 528 -21.14 39.91 -17.20
N ASN A 529 -22.28 40.41 -17.69
CA ASN A 529 -23.55 40.45 -16.94
C ASN A 529 -24.54 39.36 -17.40
N GLY A 530 -24.09 38.39 -18.21
CA GLY A 530 -24.90 37.30 -18.75
C GLY A 530 -25.60 37.61 -20.08
N SER A 531 -25.79 38.89 -20.44
CA SER A 531 -26.35 39.30 -21.73
C SER A 531 -25.36 40.04 -22.62
N SER A 532 -24.28 40.56 -22.04
CA SER A 532 -23.24 41.30 -22.72
C SER A 532 -21.86 40.98 -22.15
N ILE A 533 -20.83 41.09 -23.00
CA ILE A 533 -19.44 41.15 -22.57
C ILE A 533 -18.94 42.59 -22.64
N ARG A 534 -18.10 42.97 -21.67
CA ARG A 534 -17.48 44.30 -21.57
C ARG A 534 -15.99 44.15 -21.32
N PHE A 535 -15.16 44.82 -22.12
CA PHE A 535 -13.74 45.01 -21.85
C PHE A 535 -13.49 46.44 -21.37
N THR A 536 -12.73 46.63 -20.30
CA THR A 536 -12.49 47.96 -19.70
C THR A 536 -11.01 48.31 -19.71
N LEU A 537 -10.56 49.08 -20.72
CA LEU A 537 -9.15 49.44 -20.89
C LEU A 537 -8.88 50.92 -20.59
N ASN A 538 -7.62 51.27 -20.43
CA ASN A 538 -7.19 52.66 -20.29
C ASN A 538 -7.16 53.36 -21.66
N TYR A 539 -7.41 54.68 -21.70
CA TYR A 539 -7.45 55.44 -22.96
C TYR A 539 -6.12 55.35 -23.76
N ASN A 540 -5.00 55.21 -23.06
CA ASN A 540 -3.66 55.15 -23.65
C ASN A 540 -3.30 53.78 -24.26
N GLU A 541 -4.17 52.77 -24.10
CA GLU A 541 -3.99 51.39 -24.55
C GLU A 541 -4.60 51.13 -25.95
N LYS A 542 -4.59 52.17 -26.81
CA LYS A 542 -5.18 52.14 -28.15
C LYS A 542 -4.85 50.88 -28.96
N ALA A 543 -3.60 50.41 -28.92
CA ALA A 543 -3.19 49.20 -29.65
C ALA A 543 -3.96 47.94 -29.21
N TYR A 544 -4.28 47.79 -27.93
CA TYR A 544 -5.04 46.65 -27.42
C TYR A 544 -6.53 46.80 -27.69
N ILE A 545 -7.04 48.03 -27.63
CA ILE A 545 -8.41 48.35 -28.04
C ILE A 545 -8.61 47.94 -29.49
N ASP A 546 -7.72 48.38 -30.40
CA ASP A 546 -7.77 48.06 -31.82
C ASP A 546 -7.64 46.53 -32.07
N ASP A 547 -6.79 45.84 -31.31
CA ASP A 547 -6.64 44.38 -31.42
C ASP A 547 -7.92 43.64 -30.98
N ILE A 548 -8.55 44.04 -29.87
CA ILE A 548 -9.84 43.46 -29.42
C ILE A 548 -10.94 43.69 -30.47
N LEU A 549 -11.05 44.90 -31.01
CA LEU A 549 -12.03 45.21 -32.06
C LEU A 549 -11.81 44.37 -33.32
N LYS A 550 -10.55 44.20 -33.73
CA LYS A 550 -10.17 43.34 -34.85
C LYS A 550 -10.57 41.88 -34.61
N HIS A 551 -10.24 41.31 -33.45
CA HIS A 551 -10.58 39.92 -33.13
C HIS A 551 -12.09 39.70 -33.07
N LEU A 552 -12.86 40.63 -32.48
CA LEU A 552 -14.33 40.55 -32.45
C LEU A 552 -14.94 40.59 -33.87
N LYS A 553 -14.39 41.43 -34.75
CA LYS A 553 -14.82 41.50 -36.15
C LYS A 553 -14.45 40.23 -36.92
N ASN A 554 -13.22 39.75 -36.80
CA ASN A 554 -12.72 38.58 -37.52
C ASN A 554 -13.42 37.28 -37.11
N LEU A 555 -13.62 37.07 -35.80
CA LEU A 555 -14.17 35.83 -35.28
C LEU A 555 -15.69 35.75 -35.39
N PHE A 556 -16.37 36.88 -35.20
CA PHE A 556 -17.82 36.90 -34.99
C PHE A 556 -18.57 37.87 -35.90
N GLY A 557 -17.87 38.63 -36.76
CA GLY A 557 -18.49 39.65 -37.60
C GLY A 557 -19.09 40.81 -36.80
N LEU A 558 -18.61 41.04 -35.57
CA LEU A 558 -19.23 41.99 -34.64
C LEU A 558 -18.58 43.37 -34.69
N THR A 559 -19.43 44.39 -34.67
CA THR A 559 -19.06 45.80 -34.44
C THR A 559 -19.54 46.22 -33.04
N PRO A 560 -18.68 46.17 -32.01
CA PRO A 560 -19.08 46.45 -30.64
C PRO A 560 -19.27 47.97 -30.39
N TYR A 561 -20.01 48.30 -29.34
CA TYR A 561 -20.12 49.68 -28.86
C TYR A 561 -18.83 50.06 -28.13
N VAL A 562 -18.24 51.21 -28.48
CA VAL A 562 -17.03 51.73 -27.84
C VAL A 562 -17.36 53.02 -27.10
N TYR A 563 -17.42 52.94 -25.78
CA TYR A 563 -17.75 54.08 -24.92
C TYR A 563 -16.49 54.66 -24.27
N LYS A 564 -16.25 55.96 -24.44
CA LYS A 564 -15.09 56.66 -23.89
C LYS A 564 -15.50 57.45 -22.64
N ARG A 565 -15.07 56.99 -21.46
CA ARG A 565 -15.24 57.71 -20.18
C ARG A 565 -14.05 58.63 -19.95
N LYS A 566 -14.11 59.85 -20.51
CA LYS A 566 -13.02 60.84 -20.43
C LYS A 566 -12.62 61.15 -18.98
N GLU A 567 -13.59 61.33 -18.09
CA GLU A 567 -13.38 61.64 -16.67
C GLU A 567 -12.58 60.57 -15.91
N LEU A 568 -12.75 59.30 -16.29
CA LEU A 568 -12.05 58.17 -15.66
C LEU A 568 -10.83 57.71 -16.46
N SER A 569 -10.52 58.35 -17.59
CA SER A 569 -9.50 57.90 -18.56
C SER A 569 -9.67 56.45 -19.02
N LYS A 570 -10.92 55.99 -19.17
CA LYS A 570 -11.26 54.59 -19.52
C LYS A 570 -12.01 54.50 -20.86
N VAL A 571 -11.83 53.35 -21.53
CA VAL A 571 -12.58 52.95 -22.73
C VAL A 571 -13.25 51.61 -22.46
N GLU A 572 -14.56 51.54 -22.70
CA GLU A 572 -15.36 50.34 -22.53
C GLU A 572 -15.77 49.82 -23.91
N ILE A 573 -15.40 48.57 -24.24
CA ILE A 573 -15.85 47.88 -25.46
C ILE A 573 -16.95 46.91 -25.05
N ILE A 574 -18.18 47.13 -25.54
CA ILE A 574 -19.37 46.41 -25.10
C ILE A 574 -20.01 45.68 -26.28
N THR A 575 -20.29 44.39 -26.09
CA THR A 575 -20.97 43.53 -27.06
C THR A 575 -22.22 42.93 -26.44
N ASN A 576 -23.40 43.34 -26.91
CA ASN A 576 -24.70 42.88 -26.41
C ASN A 576 -25.16 41.60 -27.13
N LYS A 577 -24.44 40.50 -26.92
CA LYS A 577 -24.73 39.19 -27.52
C LYS A 577 -24.76 38.12 -26.43
N THR A 578 -25.96 37.63 -26.08
CA THR A 578 -26.15 36.65 -25.00
C THR A 578 -25.33 35.37 -25.19
N SER A 579 -25.37 34.74 -26.37
CA SER A 579 -24.59 33.53 -26.64
C SER A 579 -23.08 33.74 -26.44
N LEU A 580 -22.57 34.94 -26.78
CA LEU A 580 -21.17 35.28 -26.57
C LEU A 580 -20.86 35.51 -25.08
N ALA A 581 -21.76 36.20 -24.38
CA ALA A 581 -21.65 36.41 -22.94
C ALA A 581 -21.64 35.10 -22.16
N GLU A 582 -22.52 34.15 -22.50
CA GLU A 582 -22.55 32.81 -21.91
C GLU A 582 -21.25 32.05 -22.21
N LEU A 583 -20.83 31.97 -23.47
CA LEU A 583 -19.58 31.29 -23.85
C LEU A 583 -18.38 31.79 -23.04
N PHE A 584 -18.18 33.11 -22.97
CA PHE A 584 -17.03 33.70 -22.26
C PHE A 584 -17.15 33.53 -20.74
N SER A 585 -18.37 33.68 -20.19
CA SER A 585 -18.62 33.50 -18.75
C SER A 585 -18.36 32.06 -18.30
N ASP A 586 -18.79 31.08 -19.10
CA ASP A 586 -18.64 29.66 -18.79
C ASP A 586 -17.17 29.23 -18.85
N LEU A 587 -16.43 29.75 -19.83
CA LEU A 587 -15.02 29.44 -20.01
C LEU A 587 -14.14 30.12 -18.96
N CYS A 588 -14.33 31.42 -18.75
CA CYS A 588 -13.36 32.28 -18.06
C CYS A 588 -13.82 32.75 -16.69
N GLY A 589 -15.11 32.68 -16.35
CA GLY A 589 -15.71 33.36 -15.20
C GLY A 589 -16.36 34.70 -15.58
N LYS A 590 -17.20 35.24 -14.69
CA LYS A 590 -17.98 36.48 -14.93
C LYS A 590 -17.28 37.76 -14.44
N TYR A 591 -16.49 37.64 -13.37
CA TYR A 591 -15.92 38.75 -12.61
C TYR A 591 -14.45 38.49 -12.24
N ALA A 592 -13.69 39.54 -11.94
CA ALA A 592 -12.26 39.45 -11.64
C ALA A 592 -11.87 38.46 -10.51
N TYR A 593 -12.76 38.22 -9.54
CA TYR A 593 -12.49 37.32 -8.41
C TYR A 593 -12.79 35.84 -8.70
N ASN A 594 -13.55 35.54 -9.75
CA ASN A 594 -13.82 34.17 -10.22
C ASN A 594 -13.25 33.89 -11.61
N SER A 595 -12.43 34.81 -12.13
CA SER A 595 -11.68 34.61 -13.36
C SER A 595 -10.75 33.40 -13.24
N LYS A 596 -10.60 32.63 -14.32
CA LYS A 596 -9.69 31.48 -14.39
C LYS A 596 -9.19 31.24 -15.80
N VAL A 597 -8.10 30.49 -15.95
CA VAL A 597 -7.69 29.98 -17.26
C VAL A 597 -8.67 28.86 -17.68
N PRO A 598 -9.32 28.95 -18.86
CA PRO A 598 -10.20 27.90 -19.34
C PRO A 598 -9.47 26.57 -19.57
N SER A 599 -10.10 25.45 -19.22
CA SER A 599 -9.49 24.12 -19.34
C SER A 599 -9.07 23.78 -20.77
N CYS A 600 -9.79 24.26 -21.78
CA CYS A 600 -9.45 24.05 -23.19
C CYS A 600 -8.05 24.58 -23.55
N VAL A 601 -7.55 25.62 -22.87
CA VAL A 601 -6.22 26.21 -23.11
C VAL A 601 -5.09 25.24 -22.77
N PHE A 602 -5.27 24.35 -21.79
CA PHE A 602 -4.27 23.32 -21.48
C PHE A 602 -4.17 22.21 -22.55
N ASN A 603 -5.17 22.14 -23.43
CA ASN A 603 -5.35 21.10 -24.42
C ASN A 603 -5.10 21.57 -25.86
N VAL A 604 -4.55 22.77 -26.05
CA VAL A 604 -4.15 23.29 -27.37
C VAL A 604 -2.64 23.23 -27.61
N SER A 605 -2.20 23.54 -28.84
CA SER A 605 -0.78 23.61 -29.20
C SER A 605 -0.05 24.71 -28.41
N GLY A 606 1.29 24.62 -28.35
CA GLY A 606 2.12 25.63 -27.69
C GLY A 606 1.92 27.04 -28.25
N GLU A 607 1.70 27.16 -29.57
CA GLU A 607 1.41 28.44 -30.22
C GLU A 607 0.07 29.04 -29.77
N LEU A 608 -0.97 28.23 -29.67
CA LEU A 608 -2.29 28.68 -29.21
C LEU A 608 -2.29 29.03 -27.71
N LYS A 609 -1.52 28.30 -26.90
CA LYS A 609 -1.25 28.70 -25.50
C LYS A 609 -0.56 30.05 -25.44
N ALA A 610 0.46 30.26 -26.27
CA ALA A 610 1.17 31.53 -26.35
C ALA A 610 0.26 32.69 -26.76
N ALA A 611 -0.68 32.46 -27.68
CA ALA A 611 -1.68 33.45 -28.07
C ALA A 611 -2.60 33.86 -26.90
N PHE A 612 -3.09 32.89 -26.12
CA PHE A 612 -3.86 33.18 -24.91
C PHE A 612 -3.04 33.95 -23.86
N ILE A 613 -1.80 33.52 -23.60
CA ILE A 613 -0.88 34.20 -22.67
C ILE A 613 -0.62 35.64 -23.12
N LYS A 614 -0.42 35.86 -24.43
CA LYS A 614 -0.28 37.20 -25.01
C LYS A 614 -1.47 38.09 -24.68
N GLY A 615 -2.70 37.61 -24.91
CA GLY A 615 -3.92 38.34 -24.57
C GLY A 615 -3.99 38.70 -23.09
N CYS A 616 -3.73 37.74 -22.19
CA CYS A 616 -3.74 37.99 -20.75
C CYS A 616 -2.72 39.06 -20.35
N PHE A 617 -1.46 38.90 -20.72
CA PHE A 617 -0.39 39.81 -20.29
C PHE A 617 -0.42 41.16 -21.00
N ASN A 618 -0.99 41.27 -22.20
CA ASN A 618 -1.23 42.58 -22.82
C ASN A 618 -2.31 43.36 -22.07
N GLY A 619 -3.36 42.70 -21.56
CA GLY A 619 -4.38 43.34 -20.74
C GLY A 619 -3.86 43.68 -19.33
N GLY A 620 -3.51 42.66 -18.54
CA GLY A 620 -3.24 42.80 -17.10
C GLY A 620 -1.76 42.74 -16.70
N GLY A 621 -0.84 42.69 -17.67
CA GLY A 621 0.59 42.56 -17.42
C GLY A 621 1.31 43.89 -17.23
N TYR A 622 2.28 43.90 -16.33
CA TYR A 622 3.14 45.05 -16.02
C TYR A 622 4.60 44.67 -16.22
N LEU A 623 5.32 45.49 -17.00
CA LEU A 623 6.76 45.33 -17.23
C LEU A 623 7.56 46.35 -16.41
N ARG A 624 8.54 45.86 -15.67
CA ARG A 624 9.51 46.67 -14.92
C ARG A 624 10.92 46.31 -15.34
N THR A 625 11.81 47.31 -15.38
CA THR A 625 13.25 47.07 -15.50
C THR A 625 13.92 47.43 -14.18
N ARG A 626 14.74 46.52 -13.64
CA ARG A 626 15.50 46.76 -12.41
C ARG A 626 16.99 46.87 -12.74
N LYS A 627 17.71 47.82 -12.13
CA LYS A 627 19.18 47.83 -12.17
C LYS A 627 19.68 46.59 -11.41
N GLY A 628 20.45 45.76 -12.09
CA GLY A 628 21.11 44.60 -11.49
C GLY A 628 22.39 45.01 -10.76
N ASN A 629 22.84 44.17 -9.83
CA ASN A 629 24.00 44.40 -8.95
C ASN A 629 25.35 44.62 -9.68
N LYS A 630 25.41 44.46 -11.01
CA LYS A 630 26.62 44.62 -11.84
C LYS A 630 26.40 45.50 -13.06
N GLY A 631 25.47 46.46 -13.00
CA GLY A 631 25.27 47.49 -14.03
C GLY A 631 24.30 47.16 -15.18
N GLY A 632 23.84 45.91 -15.34
CA GLY A 632 22.82 45.51 -16.33
C GLY A 632 21.39 45.84 -15.91
N ARG A 633 20.42 45.83 -16.84
CA ARG A 633 18.98 45.98 -16.54
C ARG A 633 18.27 44.62 -16.66
N ASN A 634 17.65 44.14 -15.59
CA ASN A 634 16.86 42.91 -15.59
C ASN A 634 15.39 43.21 -15.87
N ILE A 635 14.78 42.44 -16.76
CA ILE A 635 13.34 42.52 -17.08
C ILE A 635 12.57 41.70 -16.05
N GLU A 636 11.53 42.31 -15.49
CA GLU A 636 10.54 41.69 -14.62
C GLU A 636 9.16 41.92 -15.23
N ILE A 637 8.48 40.83 -15.59
CA ILE A 637 7.10 40.86 -16.07
C ILE A 637 6.23 40.35 -14.93
N SER A 638 5.19 41.08 -14.58
CA SER A 638 4.26 40.69 -13.52
C SER A 638 2.80 40.78 -13.94
N TYR A 639 1.96 39.94 -13.37
CA TYR A 639 0.51 39.92 -13.57
C TYR A 639 -0.17 39.95 -12.21
N LYS A 640 -1.11 40.88 -12.01
CA LYS A 640 -1.82 41.03 -10.73
C LYS A 640 -3.27 40.58 -10.89
N THR A 641 -3.77 39.82 -9.93
CA THR A 641 -5.18 39.42 -9.90
C THR A 641 -5.66 39.22 -8.47
N VAL A 642 -6.96 39.38 -8.24
CA VAL A 642 -7.63 39.03 -6.98
C VAL A 642 -8.15 37.58 -6.99
N SER A 643 -8.16 36.91 -8.15
CA SER A 643 -8.51 35.50 -8.28
C SER A 643 -7.30 34.61 -7.99
N LYS A 644 -7.42 33.79 -6.94
CA LYS A 644 -6.42 32.76 -6.61
C LYS A 644 -6.32 31.73 -7.75
N ASP A 645 -7.46 31.27 -8.26
CA ASP A 645 -7.56 30.28 -9.31
C ASP A 645 -6.89 30.74 -10.60
N LEU A 646 -7.05 32.02 -10.97
CA LEU A 646 -6.36 32.59 -12.12
C LEU A 646 -4.85 32.61 -11.91
N ALA A 647 -4.37 33.07 -10.75
CA ALA A 647 -2.94 33.11 -10.46
C ALA A 647 -2.31 31.72 -10.52
N GLU A 648 -2.98 30.70 -9.97
CA GLU A 648 -2.50 29.32 -9.96
C GLU A 648 -2.56 28.68 -11.35
N SER A 649 -3.72 28.75 -12.01
CA SER A 649 -3.88 28.17 -13.35
C SER A 649 -2.99 28.84 -14.40
N LEU A 650 -2.79 30.16 -14.32
CA LEU A 650 -1.84 30.87 -15.19
C LEU A 650 -0.39 30.46 -14.90
N SER A 651 -0.02 30.25 -13.64
CA SER A 651 1.30 29.73 -13.27
C SER A 651 1.56 28.34 -13.87
N TYR A 652 0.59 27.43 -13.77
CA TYR A 652 0.67 26.10 -14.41
C TYR A 652 0.65 26.17 -15.94
N LEU A 653 -0.08 27.13 -16.53
CA LEU A 653 -0.11 27.32 -17.98
C LEU A 653 1.27 27.76 -18.50
N LEU A 654 1.89 28.75 -17.85
CA LEU A 654 3.26 29.19 -18.12
C LEU A 654 4.26 28.02 -17.96
N LEU A 655 4.13 27.26 -16.88
CA LEU A 655 4.97 26.08 -16.64
C LEU A 655 4.82 25.04 -17.76
N SER A 656 3.62 24.91 -18.37
CA SER A 656 3.37 23.99 -19.49
C SER A 656 4.02 24.37 -20.82
N ILE A 657 4.57 25.59 -20.90
CA ILE A 657 5.40 26.06 -22.02
C ILE A 657 6.84 26.36 -21.56
N GLY A 658 7.25 25.87 -20.37
CA GLY A 658 8.61 26.02 -19.85
C GLY A 658 8.94 27.38 -19.24
N ILE A 659 7.95 28.21 -18.92
CA ILE A 659 8.13 29.52 -18.27
C ILE A 659 7.78 29.40 -16.79
N HIS A 660 8.76 29.65 -15.92
CA HIS A 660 8.51 29.66 -14.46
C HIS A 660 8.09 31.04 -13.99
N SER A 661 7.15 31.04 -13.05
CA SER A 661 6.70 32.25 -12.37
C SER A 661 6.72 32.07 -10.85
N ALA A 662 7.07 33.13 -10.16
CA ALA A 662 6.87 33.27 -8.73
C ALA A 662 5.45 33.80 -8.46
N ILE A 663 4.83 33.39 -7.36
CA ILE A 663 3.54 33.95 -6.95
C ILE A 663 3.67 34.55 -5.55
N TYR A 664 3.39 35.85 -5.44
CA TYR A 664 3.42 36.58 -4.17
C TYR A 664 2.00 36.98 -3.76
N GLU A 665 1.74 36.98 -2.46
CA GLU A 665 0.52 37.54 -1.87
C GLU A 665 0.81 38.94 -1.38
N ILE A 666 0.05 39.92 -1.88
CA ILE A 666 0.09 41.30 -1.41
C ILE A 666 -1.11 41.49 -0.52
N LYS A 667 -0.87 41.62 0.79
CA LYS A 667 -1.90 42.01 1.74
C LYS A 667 -2.22 43.50 1.54
N PRO A 668 -3.51 43.87 1.47
CA PRO A 668 -3.87 45.27 1.34
C PRO A 668 -3.68 46.02 2.66
N ASN A 669 -3.37 47.32 2.57
CA ASN A 669 -3.25 48.19 3.74
C ASN A 669 -4.61 48.48 4.41
N LYS A 670 -5.71 48.33 3.67
CA LYS A 670 -7.08 48.54 4.15
C LYS A 670 -7.75 47.18 4.44
N PRO A 671 -8.42 46.99 5.58
CA PRO A 671 -9.00 45.70 5.99
C PRO A 671 -10.09 45.18 5.05
N ASN A 672 -10.84 46.06 4.37
CA ASN A 672 -11.95 45.66 3.49
C ASN A 672 -11.52 45.28 2.06
N HIS A 673 -10.22 45.31 1.75
CA HIS A 673 -9.72 44.98 0.43
C HIS A 673 -9.30 43.51 0.36
N LYS A 674 -9.47 42.88 -0.81
CA LYS A 674 -9.08 41.48 -1.03
C LYS A 674 -7.55 41.36 -1.20
N ILE A 675 -7.01 40.20 -0.81
CA ILE A 675 -5.62 39.84 -1.09
C ILE A 675 -5.38 39.86 -2.61
N VAL A 676 -4.29 40.48 -3.04
CA VAL A 676 -3.90 40.51 -4.46
C VAL A 676 -2.76 39.51 -4.67
N TYR A 677 -2.94 38.61 -5.63
CA TYR A 677 -1.92 37.68 -6.09
C TYR A 677 -1.12 38.32 -7.20
N GLN A 678 0.20 38.43 -7.02
CA GLN A 678 1.12 38.92 -8.04
C GLN A 678 1.97 37.77 -8.57
N LEU A 679 1.74 37.40 -9.82
CA LEU A 679 2.60 36.52 -10.59
C LEU A 679 3.80 37.30 -11.11
N VAL A 680 5.02 36.78 -10.99
CA VAL A 680 6.24 37.47 -11.40
C VAL A 680 7.18 36.52 -12.14
N THR A 681 7.61 36.93 -13.33
CA THR A 681 8.54 36.21 -14.20
C THR A 681 9.75 37.12 -14.49
N ASN A 682 10.96 36.59 -14.37
CA ASN A 682 12.20 37.36 -14.56
C ASN A 682 13.34 36.54 -15.19
N GLY A 683 14.42 37.21 -15.55
CA GLY A 683 15.59 36.60 -16.21
C GLY A 683 15.21 35.96 -17.55
N LYS A 684 15.80 34.80 -17.88
CA LYS A 684 15.53 34.05 -19.12
C LYS A 684 14.04 33.73 -19.33
N HIS A 685 13.30 33.45 -18.26
CA HIS A 685 11.85 33.23 -18.39
C HIS A 685 11.08 34.51 -18.73
N GLY A 686 11.56 35.67 -18.27
CA GLY A 686 11.00 36.96 -18.62
C GLY A 686 11.28 37.32 -20.08
N GLU A 687 12.47 36.99 -20.57
CA GLU A 687 12.87 37.11 -21.98
C GLU A 687 11.98 36.22 -22.87
N ASN A 688 11.87 34.93 -22.56
CA ASN A 688 10.99 34.00 -23.28
C ASN A 688 9.52 34.47 -23.29
N LEU A 689 9.04 35.01 -22.17
CA LEU A 689 7.69 35.56 -22.10
C LEU A 689 7.56 36.81 -22.98
N LEU A 690 8.58 37.68 -22.99
CA LEU A 690 8.57 38.89 -23.83
C LEU A 690 8.52 38.55 -25.33
N GLU A 691 9.22 37.51 -25.77
CA GLU A 691 9.14 37.00 -27.15
C GLU A 691 7.71 36.62 -27.52
N ILE A 692 6.96 36.00 -26.61
CA ILE A 692 5.53 35.70 -26.81
C ILE A 692 4.70 36.98 -26.93
N LEU A 693 5.02 38.01 -26.14
CA LEU A 693 4.25 39.26 -26.13
C LEU A 693 4.40 40.08 -27.42
N ASN A 694 5.51 39.92 -28.17
CA ASN A 694 5.77 40.41 -29.54
C ASN A 694 5.29 41.85 -29.86
N ASN A 695 6.22 42.80 -30.10
CA ASN A 695 5.93 44.19 -30.54
C ASN A 695 4.93 44.97 -29.66
N ASN A 696 5.11 44.88 -28.34
CA ASN A 696 4.42 45.78 -27.41
C ASN A 696 5.03 47.21 -27.48
N LYS A 697 4.29 48.27 -27.14
CA LYS A 697 4.78 49.66 -26.94
C LYS A 697 6.06 49.75 -26.08
N HIS A 698 6.36 48.72 -25.30
CA HIS A 698 7.54 48.60 -24.45
C HIS A 698 8.77 47.97 -25.12
N TYR A 699 8.63 47.31 -26.28
CA TYR A 699 9.68 46.53 -26.95
C TYR A 699 10.91 47.39 -27.33
N SER A 700 10.72 48.64 -27.75
CA SER A 700 11.82 49.56 -28.09
C SER A 700 12.65 50.00 -26.88
N LYS A 701 12.03 50.18 -25.70
CA LYS A 701 12.72 50.43 -24.42
C LYS A 701 13.50 49.20 -23.91
N ILE A 702 13.13 48.01 -24.38
CA ILE A 702 13.69 46.72 -23.96
C ILE A 702 14.81 46.23 -24.90
N LYS A 703 14.73 46.48 -26.21
CA LYS A 703 15.79 46.15 -27.18
C LYS A 703 17.15 46.77 -26.77
N LYS A 704 17.15 48.05 -26.36
CA LYS A 704 18.32 48.74 -25.78
C LYS A 704 18.86 48.13 -24.46
N SER A 705 18.06 47.31 -23.77
CA SER A 705 18.46 46.55 -22.57
C SER A 705 19.02 45.17 -22.93
N MET A 706 18.50 44.55 -23.99
CA MET A 706 18.91 43.24 -24.49
C MET A 706 20.24 43.30 -25.26
N ASP A 707 20.55 44.44 -25.89
CA ASP A 707 21.81 44.64 -26.63
C ASP A 707 23.06 44.69 -25.72
N ASN A 708 22.90 44.79 -24.40
CA ASN A 708 23.99 44.58 -23.44
C ASN A 708 24.25 43.07 -23.28
N LYS A 709 25.10 42.52 -24.16
CA LYS A 709 25.54 41.11 -24.27
C LYS A 709 26.11 40.44 -23.00
N ASN A 710 26.09 41.09 -21.84
CA ASN A 710 26.66 40.55 -20.62
C ASN A 710 25.61 40.04 -19.62
N ARG A 711 25.42 38.71 -19.70
CA ARG A 711 24.98 37.77 -18.64
C ARG A 711 23.47 37.49 -18.57
N HIS A 712 23.04 36.45 -19.30
CA HIS A 712 21.81 35.71 -19.03
C HIS A 712 21.82 35.19 -17.58
N THR A 713 21.05 35.79 -16.68
CA THR A 713 20.86 35.25 -15.34
C THR A 713 19.94 34.03 -15.45
N ASN A 714 20.52 32.83 -15.35
CA ASN A 714 19.76 31.59 -15.37
C ASN A 714 18.75 31.55 -14.22
N SER A 715 17.57 30.99 -14.52
CA SER A 715 16.48 30.89 -13.56
C SER A 715 16.79 29.91 -12.45
N LEU A 716 16.32 30.21 -11.24
CA LEU A 716 16.71 29.50 -10.04
C LEU A 716 16.32 28.01 -10.08
N GLU A 717 15.20 27.73 -10.73
CA GLU A 717 14.58 26.42 -10.93
C GLU A 717 15.40 25.54 -11.90
N SER A 718 16.09 26.15 -12.87
CA SER A 718 16.90 25.42 -13.87
C SER A 718 18.34 25.16 -13.40
N LEU A 719 18.79 25.88 -12.37
CA LEU A 719 20.11 25.73 -11.77
C LEU A 719 20.16 24.52 -10.82
N ILE A 720 21.21 23.72 -10.94
CA ILE A 720 21.44 22.53 -10.10
C ILE A 720 22.33 22.90 -8.91
N PRO A 721 22.00 22.46 -7.67
CA PRO A 721 22.89 22.56 -6.53
C PRO A 721 24.23 21.88 -6.79
N THR A 722 25.33 22.57 -6.53
CA THR A 722 26.68 22.07 -6.88
C THR A 722 27.28 21.14 -5.83
N GLU A 723 26.63 20.94 -4.68
CA GLU A 723 27.17 20.09 -3.59
C GLU A 723 27.54 18.65 -4.05
N PRO A 724 26.70 17.94 -4.84
CA PRO A 724 27.08 16.62 -5.38
C PRO A 724 28.33 16.65 -6.24
N PHE A 725 28.52 17.75 -6.98
CA PHE A 725 29.64 17.94 -7.90
C PHE A 725 30.92 18.34 -7.17
N LYS A 726 30.81 19.16 -6.12
CA LYS A 726 31.94 19.48 -5.23
C LYS A 726 32.49 18.23 -4.56
N LEU A 727 31.62 17.35 -4.08
CA LEU A 727 32.05 16.09 -3.47
C LEU A 727 32.76 15.19 -4.50
N ALA A 728 32.18 15.02 -5.69
CA ALA A 728 32.81 14.25 -6.76
C ALA A 728 34.19 14.83 -7.15
N TYR A 729 34.31 16.15 -7.27
CA TYR A 729 35.60 16.83 -7.51
C TYR A 729 36.64 16.51 -6.43
N LYS A 730 36.23 16.56 -5.16
CA LYS A 730 37.11 16.26 -4.02
C LYS A 730 37.64 14.83 -4.07
N ASN A 731 36.81 13.87 -4.47
CA ASN A 731 37.15 12.45 -4.48
C ASN A 731 37.97 12.03 -5.70
N TYR A 732 37.71 12.63 -6.88
CA TYR A 732 38.31 12.20 -8.15
C TYR A 732 39.30 13.23 -8.73
N LYS A 733 39.91 14.07 -7.88
CA LYS A 733 40.75 15.24 -8.24
C LYS A 733 41.45 15.12 -9.62
N PRO A 734 41.30 16.11 -10.52
CA PRO A 734 41.99 16.11 -11.81
C PRO A 734 43.51 16.22 -11.71
N VAL A 735 44.23 15.82 -12.76
CA VAL A 735 45.69 16.03 -12.89
C VAL A 735 45.98 17.55 -12.91
N ALA A 736 47.02 17.98 -12.18
CA ALA A 736 47.21 19.39 -11.78
C ALA A 736 47.62 20.35 -12.92
N SER A 737 47.95 19.86 -14.11
CA SER A 737 48.54 20.66 -15.18
C SER A 737 47.53 21.29 -16.16
N ASP A 738 46.24 20.94 -16.09
CA ASP A 738 45.22 21.54 -16.98
C ASP A 738 44.49 22.69 -16.26
N ASN A 739 44.91 23.93 -16.55
CA ASN A 739 44.34 25.18 -16.04
C ASN A 739 43.10 25.62 -16.86
N SER A 740 42.13 24.74 -17.10
CA SER A 740 40.82 25.15 -17.61
C SER A 740 40.07 25.93 -16.51
N ILE A 741 40.28 27.25 -16.49
CA ILE A 741 39.71 28.22 -15.53
C ILE A 741 38.17 28.10 -15.41
N SER A 742 37.49 27.64 -16.45
CA SER A 742 36.03 27.49 -16.54
C SER A 742 35.45 26.41 -15.62
N GLU A 743 36.13 25.27 -15.47
CA GLU A 743 35.57 24.07 -14.82
C GLU A 743 35.72 24.10 -13.30
N ARG A 744 36.83 24.68 -12.80
CA ARG A 744 37.02 24.97 -11.36
C ARG A 744 36.08 26.09 -10.87
N MET A 745 35.66 27.00 -11.76
CA MET A 745 34.76 28.11 -11.40
C MET A 745 33.31 27.67 -11.15
N CYS A 746 32.82 26.63 -11.84
CA CYS A 746 31.42 26.20 -11.71
C CYS A 746 31.11 25.57 -10.35
N ILE A 747 32.07 24.87 -9.74
CA ILE A 747 31.92 24.28 -8.40
C ILE A 747 32.09 25.29 -7.25
N ARG A 748 32.59 26.52 -7.49
CA ARG A 748 32.68 27.56 -6.44
C ARG A 748 31.32 28.19 -6.11
N ARG A 749 30.33 28.03 -7.00
CA ARG A 749 28.98 28.58 -6.81
C ARG A 749 28.19 27.67 -5.87
N LYS A 750 27.02 28.13 -5.41
CA LYS A 750 26.03 27.27 -4.69
C LYS A 750 25.12 26.50 -5.64
N ARG A 751 24.88 27.06 -6.84
CA ARG A 751 24.15 26.42 -7.93
C ARG A 751 24.83 26.76 -9.26
N ALA A 752 24.77 25.85 -10.24
CA ALA A 752 25.37 25.99 -11.56
C ALA A 752 24.44 25.49 -12.68
N ASN A 753 24.78 25.84 -13.93
CA ASN A 753 24.00 25.45 -15.09
C ASN A 753 24.20 23.99 -15.44
N ARG A 754 23.16 23.38 -16.01
CA ARG A 754 23.20 22.00 -16.47
C ARG A 754 24.31 21.74 -17.48
N GLU A 755 24.47 22.64 -18.46
CA GLU A 755 25.49 22.54 -19.50
C GLU A 755 26.92 22.66 -18.94
N ASP A 756 27.16 23.64 -18.07
CA ASP A 756 28.43 23.80 -17.36
C ASP A 756 28.80 22.52 -16.58
N LEU A 757 27.81 21.90 -15.94
CA LEU A 757 27.98 20.67 -15.17
C LEU A 757 28.16 19.43 -16.05
N ILE A 758 27.55 19.38 -17.24
CA ILE A 758 27.79 18.33 -18.24
C ILE A 758 29.24 18.38 -18.73
N ASN A 759 29.75 19.56 -19.04
CA ASN A 759 31.15 19.75 -19.43
C ASN A 759 32.09 19.31 -18.29
N PHE A 760 31.76 19.68 -17.06
CA PHE A 760 32.49 19.25 -15.87
C PHE A 760 32.49 17.72 -15.69
N ILE A 761 31.37 17.03 -15.94
CA ILE A 761 31.31 15.56 -15.91
C ILE A 761 32.24 14.96 -16.97
N SER A 762 32.17 15.45 -18.21
CA SER A 762 33.03 14.99 -19.31
C SER A 762 34.52 15.27 -19.05
N TYR A 763 34.82 16.33 -18.30
CA TYR A 763 36.18 16.61 -17.83
C TYR A 763 36.63 15.62 -16.76
N LEU A 764 35.79 15.36 -15.74
CA LEU A 764 36.08 14.35 -14.72
C LEU A 764 36.34 12.97 -15.32
N GLU A 765 35.56 12.53 -16.30
CA GLU A 765 35.75 11.22 -16.94
C GLU A 765 37.07 11.11 -17.72
N ARG A 766 37.54 12.20 -18.34
CA ARG A 766 38.73 12.20 -19.21
C ARG A 766 40.04 12.48 -18.48
N LYS A 767 40.01 13.30 -17.42
CA LYS A 767 41.20 13.95 -16.84
C LYS A 767 41.36 13.71 -15.34
N SER A 768 40.52 12.88 -14.72
CA SER A 768 40.67 12.54 -13.30
C SER A 768 41.92 11.69 -13.05
N ARG A 769 42.57 11.92 -11.89
CA ARG A 769 43.70 11.06 -11.44
C ARG A 769 43.24 9.64 -11.11
N ILE A 770 42.02 9.53 -10.61
CA ILE A 770 41.36 8.27 -10.23
C ILE A 770 40.13 8.15 -11.11
N LYS A 771 39.95 7.00 -11.77
CA LYS A 771 38.78 6.75 -12.62
C LYS A 771 37.49 6.92 -11.79
N PRO A 772 36.56 7.82 -12.16
CA PRO A 772 35.39 8.07 -11.34
C PRO A 772 34.44 6.87 -11.33
N ASP A 773 33.79 6.61 -10.20
CA ASP A 773 32.76 5.57 -10.12
C ASP A 773 31.63 5.90 -11.12
N LYS A 774 31.33 4.94 -12.01
CA LYS A 774 30.24 5.03 -12.99
C LYS A 774 28.90 5.35 -12.32
N LYS A 775 28.63 4.84 -11.11
CA LYS A 775 27.39 5.13 -10.36
C LYS A 775 27.27 6.61 -10.01
N VAL A 776 28.36 7.24 -9.56
CA VAL A 776 28.39 8.67 -9.25
C VAL A 776 28.21 9.51 -10.51
N ILE A 777 28.94 9.17 -11.58
CA ILE A 777 28.82 9.90 -12.85
C ILE A 777 27.42 9.76 -13.44
N ASN A 778 26.84 8.57 -13.44
CA ASN A 778 25.48 8.34 -13.90
C ASN A 778 24.46 9.16 -13.11
N PHE A 779 24.63 9.26 -11.78
CA PHE A 779 23.77 10.12 -10.95
C PHE A 779 23.92 11.61 -11.30
N LEU A 780 25.15 12.11 -11.45
CA LEU A 780 25.38 13.51 -11.85
C LEU A 780 24.83 13.81 -13.25
N ARG A 781 24.98 12.87 -14.21
CA ARG A 781 24.39 12.94 -15.55
C ARG A 781 22.86 12.95 -15.47
N LEU A 782 22.28 12.05 -14.67
CA LEU A 782 20.84 11.98 -14.42
C LEU A 782 20.31 13.32 -13.90
N LEU A 783 20.98 13.93 -12.90
CA LEU A 783 20.63 15.26 -12.41
C LEU A 783 20.68 16.29 -13.55
N CYS A 784 21.70 16.29 -14.40
CA CYS A 784 21.84 17.23 -15.52
C CYS A 784 20.82 17.04 -16.65
N THR A 785 20.38 15.81 -16.91
CA THR A 785 19.40 15.49 -17.96
C THR A 785 17.95 15.48 -17.48
N SER A 786 17.71 15.50 -16.17
CA SER A 786 16.38 15.48 -15.56
C SER A 786 15.49 16.66 -15.97
N GLU A 787 14.18 16.56 -15.72
CA GLU A 787 13.19 17.66 -15.86
C GLU A 787 12.72 18.17 -14.51
N ILE A 788 13.55 18.01 -13.48
CA ILE A 788 13.29 18.48 -12.12
C ILE A 788 14.22 19.63 -11.72
N GLY A 789 13.73 20.58 -10.95
CA GLY A 789 14.44 21.74 -10.43
C GLY A 789 14.57 21.67 -8.91
N PHE A 790 15.39 22.55 -8.34
CA PHE A 790 15.69 22.51 -6.90
C PHE A 790 15.48 23.88 -6.28
N LEU A 791 14.49 24.01 -5.40
CA LEU A 791 14.18 25.25 -4.69
C LEU A 791 14.36 25.09 -3.18
N LYS A 792 14.89 26.12 -2.53
CA LYS A 792 15.12 26.06 -1.09
C LYS A 792 13.84 26.25 -0.30
N VAL A 793 13.72 25.54 0.81
CA VAL A 793 12.73 25.82 1.84
C VAL A 793 13.03 27.17 2.50
N LYS A 794 12.03 28.06 2.48
CA LYS A 794 12.11 29.40 3.10
C LYS A 794 11.40 29.45 4.43
N LYS A 795 10.26 28.79 4.55
CA LYS A 795 9.43 28.81 5.75
C LYS A 795 8.59 27.55 5.82
N ILE A 796 8.42 27.04 7.04
CA ILE A 796 7.47 25.99 7.40
C ILE A 796 6.59 26.59 8.49
N LYS A 797 5.27 26.49 8.36
CA LYS A 797 4.33 27.02 9.35
C LYS A 797 3.15 26.08 9.51
N GLU A 798 2.75 25.79 10.74
CA GLU A 798 1.49 25.10 11.00
C GLU A 798 0.28 25.96 10.58
N VAL A 799 -0.73 25.34 9.98
CA VAL A 799 -1.93 25.98 9.44
C VAL A 799 -3.17 25.15 9.71
N LYS A 800 -4.33 25.81 9.78
CA LYS A 800 -5.62 25.13 9.81
C LYS A 800 -5.99 24.64 8.42
N SER A 801 -6.60 23.45 8.37
CA SER A 801 -7.15 22.88 7.15
C SER A 801 -8.31 23.70 6.60
N SER A 802 -8.51 23.62 5.29
CA SER A 802 -9.69 24.18 4.60
C SER A 802 -10.91 23.24 4.61
N SER A 803 -10.76 22.01 5.08
CA SER A 803 -11.80 20.98 5.17
C SER A 803 -11.61 20.10 6.41
N GLU A 804 -12.64 19.35 6.81
CA GLU A 804 -12.52 18.28 7.82
C GLU A 804 -11.70 17.07 7.32
N TYR A 805 -11.48 16.99 6.00
CA TYR A 805 -10.80 15.88 5.35
C TYR A 805 -9.47 16.29 4.72
N VAL A 806 -8.57 15.32 4.63
CA VAL A 806 -7.34 15.36 3.84
C VAL A 806 -7.31 14.22 2.83
N TYR A 807 -6.48 14.38 1.81
CA TYR A 807 -6.58 13.69 0.53
C TYR A 807 -5.24 13.11 0.09
N ASP A 808 -5.24 11.94 -0.56
CA ASP A 808 -4.04 11.40 -1.21
C ASP A 808 -4.36 10.55 -2.45
N LEU A 809 -3.32 10.22 -3.24
CA LEU A 809 -3.42 9.54 -4.53
C LEU A 809 -2.37 8.46 -4.70
N SER A 810 -2.80 7.26 -5.09
CA SER A 810 -1.89 6.20 -5.52
C SER A 810 -1.58 6.31 -7.02
N ILE A 811 -0.29 6.48 -7.37
CA ILE A 811 0.20 6.77 -8.73
C ILE A 811 1.13 5.66 -9.26
N GLY A 812 0.61 4.45 -9.46
CA GLY A 812 1.33 3.30 -10.08
C GLY A 812 2.81 3.17 -9.67
N GLU A 813 3.67 2.81 -10.62
CA GLU A 813 5.12 2.64 -10.40
C GLU A 813 5.89 3.93 -10.03
N SER A 814 5.28 5.11 -10.14
CA SER A 814 6.00 6.39 -9.97
C SER A 814 5.90 6.94 -8.55
N GLU A 815 4.83 6.61 -7.82
CA GLU A 815 4.67 6.94 -6.40
C GLU A 815 4.88 8.44 -6.07
N ASN A 816 4.62 9.33 -7.02
CA ASN A 816 4.72 10.77 -6.85
C ASN A 816 3.69 11.48 -7.73
N PHE A 817 3.39 12.74 -7.40
CA PHE A 817 2.58 13.62 -8.23
C PHE A 817 2.96 15.08 -8.04
N VAL A 818 2.59 15.92 -9.00
CA VAL A 818 2.74 17.37 -8.90
C VAL A 818 1.48 17.99 -8.30
N SER A 819 1.66 18.75 -7.22
CA SER A 819 0.59 19.55 -6.60
C SER A 819 1.17 20.83 -5.99
N GLY A 820 0.37 21.59 -5.26
CA GLY A 820 0.79 22.85 -4.66
C GLY A 820 0.83 24.02 -5.63
N ARG A 821 0.83 25.22 -5.05
CA ARG A 821 0.88 26.48 -5.75
C ARG A 821 2.21 26.66 -6.49
N GLY A 822 2.12 26.77 -7.80
CA GLY A 822 3.28 26.84 -8.71
C GLY A 822 3.95 25.49 -9.01
N GLY A 823 3.41 24.37 -8.51
CA GLY A 823 3.91 23.03 -8.77
C GLY A 823 5.11 22.64 -7.91
N ILE A 824 4.90 21.66 -7.03
CA ILE A 824 5.86 20.99 -6.15
C ILE A 824 5.65 19.49 -6.32
N ILE A 825 6.74 18.71 -6.31
CA ILE A 825 6.63 17.25 -6.43
C ILE A 825 6.47 16.64 -5.04
N LEU A 826 5.36 15.94 -4.85
CA LEU A 826 4.98 15.29 -3.61
C LEU A 826 5.11 13.78 -3.73
N HIS A 827 5.46 13.12 -2.62
CA HIS A 827 5.55 11.67 -2.56
C HIS A 827 4.18 11.07 -2.19
N ASN A 828 3.71 10.08 -2.95
CA ASN A 828 2.51 9.29 -2.61
C ASN A 828 2.67 8.66 -1.22
N SER A 829 1.69 8.75 -0.35
CA SER A 829 1.91 8.38 1.04
C SER A 829 1.32 7.03 1.38
N GLU A 830 2.20 6.09 1.63
CA GLU A 830 1.84 4.84 2.27
C GLU A 830 2.98 4.53 3.24
N GLY A 831 2.78 4.61 4.56
CA GLY A 831 3.60 4.01 5.65
C GLY A 831 5.13 4.28 5.75
N ARG A 832 5.78 4.78 4.71
CA ARG A 832 7.21 4.56 4.39
C ARG A 832 8.18 5.67 4.84
N LYS A 833 7.70 6.66 5.60
CA LYS A 833 8.30 8.01 5.62
C LYS A 833 9.25 8.29 6.79
N PHE A 834 9.25 7.50 7.86
CA PHE A 834 10.02 7.82 9.09
C PHE A 834 11.29 6.98 9.30
N GLY A 835 11.79 6.25 8.30
CA GLY A 835 12.88 5.28 8.54
C GLY A 835 12.44 4.14 9.48
N LEU A 836 11.15 3.84 9.47
CA LEU A 836 10.56 2.66 10.10
C LEU A 836 10.34 1.64 9.00
N GLY A 837 11.10 0.55 9.03
CA GLY A 837 10.83 -0.59 8.15
C GLY A 837 9.89 -1.56 8.86
N LEU A 838 8.75 -1.87 8.24
CA LEU A 838 7.81 -2.86 8.73
C LEU A 838 8.07 -4.19 8.00
N CYS A 839 8.19 -5.28 8.74
CA CYS A 839 8.12 -6.64 8.23
C CYS A 839 6.86 -7.31 8.75
N VAL A 840 5.96 -7.68 7.84
CA VAL A 840 4.77 -8.46 8.18
C VAL A 840 4.98 -9.92 7.84
N ILE A 841 4.84 -10.79 8.83
CA ILE A 841 5.02 -12.23 8.67
C ILE A 841 3.69 -12.89 8.95
N SER A 842 3.19 -13.68 8.01
CA SER A 842 1.90 -14.35 8.20
C SER A 842 1.83 -15.67 7.47
N GLN A 843 1.23 -16.66 8.13
CA GLN A 843 0.88 -17.93 7.50
C GLN A 843 -0.47 -17.90 6.75
N ARG A 844 -1.21 -16.79 6.87
CA ARG A 844 -2.52 -16.55 6.25
C ARG A 844 -2.54 -15.18 5.57
N PRO A 845 -1.88 -15.02 4.41
CA PRO A 845 -1.88 -13.77 3.65
C PRO A 845 -3.28 -13.18 3.43
N ALA A 846 -4.30 -13.99 3.16
CA ALA A 846 -5.67 -13.51 2.92
C ALA A 846 -6.32 -12.86 4.15
N LYS A 847 -5.81 -13.16 5.35
CA LYS A 847 -6.28 -12.58 6.62
C LYS A 847 -5.53 -11.30 7.00
N VAL A 848 -4.45 -10.92 6.31
CA VAL A 848 -3.73 -9.66 6.57
C VAL A 848 -4.33 -8.54 5.72
N ASP A 849 -4.42 -7.34 6.28
CA ASP A 849 -4.95 -6.18 5.56
C ASP A 849 -4.28 -5.95 4.20
N LYS A 850 -5.09 -5.89 3.15
CA LYS A 850 -4.59 -5.74 1.76
C LYS A 850 -3.79 -4.46 1.55
N ASN A 851 -4.06 -3.38 2.29
CA ASN A 851 -3.28 -2.16 2.16
C ASN A 851 -1.89 -2.37 2.77
N VAL A 852 -1.80 -3.03 3.93
CA VAL A 852 -0.50 -3.35 4.54
C VAL A 852 0.31 -4.30 3.64
N LEU A 853 -0.33 -5.33 3.07
CA LEU A 853 0.34 -6.25 2.14
C LEU A 853 0.76 -5.58 0.83
N SER A 854 -0.09 -4.77 0.21
CA SER A 854 0.28 -4.04 -1.03
C SER A 854 1.35 -2.96 -0.81
N GLN A 855 1.51 -2.50 0.43
CA GLN A 855 2.58 -1.57 0.83
C GLN A 855 3.92 -2.28 1.06
N ALA A 856 3.91 -3.59 1.34
CA ALA A 856 5.11 -4.42 1.41
C ALA A 856 5.63 -4.71 0.01
N THR A 857 6.49 -3.80 -0.50
CA THR A 857 6.99 -3.88 -1.87
C THR A 857 7.89 -5.10 -2.05
N THR A 858 8.67 -5.48 -1.04
CA THR A 858 9.49 -6.71 -1.08
C THR A 858 8.71 -7.85 -0.47
N GLN A 859 8.45 -8.91 -1.23
CA GLN A 859 7.76 -10.09 -0.73
C GLN A 859 8.67 -11.32 -0.82
N ILE A 860 8.76 -12.05 0.28
CA ILE A 860 9.42 -13.35 0.40
C ILE A 860 8.29 -14.39 0.53
N ILE A 861 7.96 -15.04 -0.57
CA ILE A 861 6.83 -15.97 -0.66
C ILE A 861 7.39 -17.39 -0.63
N LEU A 862 7.20 -18.11 0.47
CA LEU A 862 7.46 -19.54 0.54
C LEU A 862 6.25 -20.31 0.03
N LYS A 863 6.29 -21.65 0.08
CA LYS A 863 5.17 -22.49 -0.33
C LYS A 863 3.87 -22.03 0.34
N VAL A 864 2.83 -21.78 -0.47
CA VAL A 864 1.46 -21.49 -0.01
C VAL A 864 0.51 -22.33 -0.86
N THR A 865 -0.36 -23.12 -0.23
CA THR A 865 -1.25 -24.05 -0.94
C THR A 865 -2.72 -23.63 -0.92
N ASN A 866 -3.11 -22.71 -0.05
CA ASN A 866 -4.50 -22.28 0.05
C ASN A 866 -4.84 -21.30 -1.09
N PRO A 867 -5.88 -21.57 -1.91
CA PRO A 867 -6.22 -20.72 -3.05
C PRO A 867 -6.56 -19.27 -2.71
N ASN A 868 -7.19 -19.03 -1.55
CA ASN A 868 -7.52 -17.66 -1.12
C ASN A 868 -6.26 -16.89 -0.72
N ASP A 869 -5.33 -17.56 -0.03
CA ASP A 869 -4.04 -16.99 0.34
C ASP A 869 -3.16 -16.72 -0.90
N ILE A 870 -3.15 -17.61 -1.88
CA ILE A 870 -2.47 -17.42 -3.18
C ILE A 870 -3.05 -16.19 -3.91
N LYS A 871 -4.38 -16.09 -4.00
CA LYS A 871 -5.04 -14.93 -4.63
C LYS A 871 -4.74 -13.61 -3.91
N ALA A 872 -4.64 -13.64 -2.58
CA ALA A 872 -4.25 -12.46 -1.81
C ALA A 872 -2.80 -12.03 -2.14
N ILE A 873 -1.88 -12.99 -2.29
CA ILE A 873 -0.51 -12.73 -2.73
C ILE A 873 -0.50 -12.15 -4.14
N THR A 874 -1.11 -12.83 -5.12
CA THR A 874 -1.08 -12.40 -6.52
C THR A 874 -1.74 -11.04 -6.76
N SER A 875 -2.79 -10.71 -6.01
CA SER A 875 -3.41 -9.38 -6.06
C SER A 875 -2.59 -8.27 -5.39
N SER A 876 -1.67 -8.61 -4.50
CA SER A 876 -0.80 -7.65 -3.80
C SER A 876 0.50 -7.33 -4.54
N VAL A 877 0.87 -8.15 -5.54
CA VAL A 877 2.15 -8.06 -6.26
C VAL A 877 1.93 -7.57 -7.69
N GLU A 878 2.58 -6.46 -8.06
CA GLU A 878 2.56 -5.98 -9.44
C GLU A 878 3.39 -6.90 -10.35
N GLY A 879 2.80 -7.34 -11.47
CA GLY A 879 3.54 -8.03 -12.54
C GLY A 879 3.57 -9.57 -12.47
N LEU A 880 2.87 -10.22 -11.54
CA LEU A 880 2.70 -11.68 -11.58
C LEU A 880 1.71 -12.10 -12.68
N THR A 881 2.09 -13.10 -13.47
CA THR A 881 1.28 -13.73 -14.52
C THR A 881 0.30 -14.75 -13.92
N SER A 882 -0.71 -15.17 -14.69
CA SER A 882 -1.64 -16.25 -14.27
C SER A 882 -0.93 -17.59 -13.97
N GLY A 883 0.26 -17.82 -14.52
CA GLY A 883 1.11 -18.98 -14.20
C GLY A 883 1.73 -18.97 -12.80
N ALA A 884 1.89 -17.79 -12.17
CA ALA A 884 2.57 -17.65 -10.88
C ALA A 884 1.82 -18.33 -9.73
N GLU A 885 0.49 -18.49 -9.84
CA GLU A 885 -0.31 -19.19 -8.83
C GLU A 885 0.11 -20.66 -8.69
N LYS A 886 0.38 -21.33 -9.82
CA LYS A 886 0.86 -22.72 -9.85
C LYS A 886 2.30 -22.83 -9.34
N GLU A 887 3.14 -21.85 -9.66
CA GLU A 887 4.52 -21.80 -9.16
C GLU A 887 4.52 -21.68 -7.63
N ILE A 888 3.77 -20.73 -7.05
CA ILE A 888 3.66 -20.54 -5.60
C ILE A 888 3.19 -21.82 -4.88
N SER A 889 2.22 -22.55 -5.45
CA SER A 889 1.73 -23.79 -4.84
C SER A 889 2.75 -24.92 -4.86
N ASN A 890 3.67 -24.90 -5.84
CA ASN A 890 4.63 -25.98 -6.08
C ASN A 890 6.04 -25.69 -5.55
N ILE A 891 6.31 -24.48 -5.01
CA ILE A 891 7.60 -24.13 -4.40
C ILE A 891 8.05 -25.24 -3.41
N PRO A 892 9.30 -25.73 -3.49
CA PRO A 892 9.85 -26.67 -2.51
C PRO A 892 9.96 -26.06 -1.11
N ILE A 893 9.93 -26.90 -0.07
CA ILE A 893 10.19 -26.44 1.30
C ILE A 893 11.66 -25.99 1.40
N GLY A 894 11.90 -24.83 2.02
CA GLY A 894 13.24 -24.22 2.07
C GLY A 894 13.58 -23.33 0.88
N THR A 895 12.73 -23.29 -0.14
CA THR A 895 12.82 -22.35 -1.27
C THR A 895 11.80 -21.22 -1.10
N ALA A 896 12.16 -20.00 -1.50
CA ALA A 896 11.28 -18.85 -1.51
C ALA A 896 11.31 -18.14 -2.86
N MET A 897 10.15 -17.68 -3.30
CA MET A 897 10.01 -16.74 -4.40
C MET A 897 10.16 -15.31 -3.87
N LEU A 898 11.16 -14.60 -4.37
CA LEU A 898 11.42 -13.20 -4.05
C LEU A 898 10.81 -12.30 -5.13
N VAL A 899 10.01 -11.30 -4.71
CA VAL A 899 9.39 -10.35 -5.64
C VAL A 899 9.56 -8.90 -5.17
N GLY A 900 9.60 -7.97 -6.13
CA GLY A 900 9.52 -6.52 -5.94
C GLY A 900 10.85 -5.79 -5.83
N THR A 901 11.79 -6.27 -5.01
CA THR A 901 13.16 -5.68 -4.97
C THR A 901 14.03 -6.14 -6.15
N VAL A 902 13.64 -7.25 -6.77
CA VAL A 902 14.24 -7.89 -7.94
C VAL A 902 13.40 -7.59 -9.20
N SER A 903 14.04 -7.59 -10.37
CA SER A 903 13.41 -7.16 -11.63
C SER A 903 12.36 -8.14 -12.16
N THR A 904 12.49 -9.41 -11.80
CA THR A 904 11.56 -10.51 -12.08
C THR A 904 11.46 -11.39 -10.82
N PRO A 905 10.38 -12.16 -10.63
CA PRO A 905 10.31 -13.16 -9.56
C PRO A 905 11.52 -14.10 -9.61
N LEU A 906 12.16 -14.35 -8.46
CA LEU A 906 13.31 -15.25 -8.36
C LEU A 906 13.05 -16.35 -7.33
N LEU A 907 13.27 -17.61 -7.71
CA LEU A 907 13.30 -18.72 -6.76
C LEU A 907 14.68 -18.79 -6.10
N VAL A 908 14.71 -18.77 -4.78
CA VAL A 908 15.93 -18.74 -3.97
C VAL A 908 15.84 -19.81 -2.89
N ASN A 909 16.81 -20.70 -2.87
CA ASN A 909 17.03 -21.66 -1.80
C ASN A 909 17.58 -20.90 -0.59
N ILE A 910 16.75 -20.79 0.45
CA ILE A 910 17.06 -20.02 1.66
C ILE A 910 18.27 -20.67 2.35
N ARG A 911 19.28 -19.85 2.66
CA ARG A 911 20.48 -20.35 3.34
C ARG A 911 20.14 -20.84 4.76
N PRO A 912 20.94 -21.74 5.34
CA PRO A 912 20.80 -22.07 6.74
C PRO A 912 21.05 -20.85 7.64
N ARG A 913 20.34 -20.81 8.78
CA ARG A 913 20.54 -19.80 9.83
C ARG A 913 21.95 -19.91 10.40
N LYS A 914 22.58 -18.77 10.72
CA LYS A 914 23.83 -18.72 11.50
C LYS A 914 23.56 -19.07 12.97
N SER A 915 22.37 -18.71 13.46
CA SER A 915 21.90 -19.07 14.79
C SER A 915 21.12 -20.39 14.80
N LYS A 916 20.87 -20.94 15.99
CA LYS A 916 19.94 -22.05 16.19
C LYS A 916 18.54 -21.66 15.72
N HIS A 917 17.77 -22.63 15.23
CA HIS A 917 16.35 -22.48 14.92
C HIS A 917 15.48 -22.97 16.09
N GLY A 918 14.43 -22.23 16.43
CA GLY A 918 13.50 -22.59 17.50
C GLY A 918 12.18 -23.17 17.06
N GLY A 919 11.87 -23.09 15.76
CA GLY A 919 10.60 -23.55 15.18
C GLY A 919 10.65 -24.96 14.61
N GLU A 920 11.61 -25.79 15.04
CA GLU A 920 11.57 -27.21 14.69
C GLU A 920 10.32 -27.83 15.31
N ALA A 921 9.56 -28.59 14.52
CA ALA A 921 8.56 -29.47 15.09
C ALA A 921 9.28 -30.34 16.11
N VAL A 922 8.80 -30.35 17.36
CA VAL A 922 9.36 -31.21 18.41
C VAL A 922 9.35 -32.63 17.85
N ASN A 923 10.52 -33.17 17.56
CA ASN A 923 10.65 -34.54 17.14
C ASN A 923 10.45 -35.36 18.42
N ILE A 924 9.21 -35.80 18.66
CA ILE A 924 8.84 -36.62 19.83
C ILE A 924 9.67 -37.91 19.86
N MET A 925 10.28 -38.27 18.73
CA MET A 925 11.22 -39.38 18.56
C MET A 925 12.63 -38.78 18.37
N GLN A 926 13.42 -38.64 19.43
CA GLN A 926 14.89 -38.55 19.31
C GLN A 926 15.51 -39.68 20.12
N ASP A 927 16.47 -40.35 19.47
CA ASP A 927 17.15 -41.58 19.87
C ASP A 927 17.98 -41.42 21.16
N ASP A 928 17.37 -41.65 22.32
CA ASP A 928 18.13 -42.12 23.48
C ASP A 928 18.48 -43.59 23.24
N LYS A 929 19.75 -43.85 22.90
CA LYS A 929 20.31 -45.19 22.73
C LYS A 929 20.23 -46.06 23.99
N ASP A 930 19.88 -45.48 25.13
CA ASP A 930 19.57 -46.23 26.37
C ASP A 930 18.10 -46.69 26.43
N PHE A 931 17.20 -46.11 25.62
CA PHE A 931 15.79 -46.49 25.57
C PHE A 931 15.54 -47.70 24.66
N ALA A 932 16.49 -48.01 23.76
CA ALA A 932 16.43 -49.13 22.82
C ALA A 932 16.55 -50.52 23.50
N LYS A 933 16.73 -50.58 24.82
CA LYS A 933 16.67 -51.82 25.61
C LYS A 933 15.33 -52.08 26.31
N GLU A 934 14.35 -51.17 26.22
CA GLU A 934 13.04 -51.34 26.87
C GLU A 934 11.84 -51.33 25.93
N ILE A 935 12.03 -51.33 24.60
CA ILE A 935 10.93 -51.49 23.65
C ILE A 935 11.00 -52.88 23.01
N GLU A 936 10.75 -53.89 23.83
CA GLU A 936 9.82 -54.95 23.43
C GLU A 936 8.46 -54.57 24.01
N ASP A 937 7.70 -53.73 23.29
CA ASP A 937 6.25 -53.86 23.34
C ASP A 937 5.57 -53.18 22.14
N SER A 938 5.02 -54.04 21.30
CA SER A 938 4.24 -53.73 20.11
C SER A 938 2.96 -52.98 20.46
N SER A 939 2.83 -51.71 20.07
CA SER A 939 1.51 -51.06 19.97
C SER A 939 1.47 -50.08 18.79
N GLU A 940 0.50 -50.31 17.90
CA GLU A 940 0.20 -49.50 16.71
C GLU A 940 -0.45 -48.15 17.08
N LEU A 941 -0.30 -47.16 16.21
CA LEU A 941 -0.97 -45.86 16.32
C LEU A 941 -2.46 -46.02 16.01
N MET A 942 -3.33 -45.62 16.95
CA MET A 942 -4.79 -45.76 16.80
C MET A 942 -5.48 -44.38 16.67
N PRO A 943 -6.54 -44.26 15.84
CA PRO A 943 -7.41 -43.09 15.82
C PRO A 943 -8.28 -43.07 17.07
N VAL A 944 -8.11 -42.06 17.92
CA VAL A 944 -8.79 -41.94 19.21
C VAL A 944 -9.41 -40.56 19.40
N ILE A 945 -10.49 -40.49 20.15
CA ILE A 945 -11.07 -39.24 20.65
C ILE A 945 -10.91 -39.29 22.16
N LYS A 946 -10.34 -38.24 22.75
CA LYS A 946 -10.10 -38.15 24.20
C LYS A 946 -11.20 -37.31 24.85
N PRO A 947 -11.69 -37.69 26.04
CA PRO A 947 -12.59 -36.85 26.81
C PRO A 947 -11.82 -35.61 27.31
N LYS A 948 -12.55 -34.56 27.69
CA LYS A 948 -11.98 -33.31 28.21
C LYS A 948 -11.35 -33.52 29.59
N LEU A 949 -11.97 -34.38 30.41
CA LEU A 949 -11.44 -34.81 31.70
C LEU A 949 -10.32 -35.83 31.49
N THR A 950 -9.12 -35.50 31.94
CA THR A 950 -7.99 -36.45 31.91
C THR A 950 -8.01 -37.38 33.13
N LYS A 951 -7.23 -38.47 33.07
CA LYS A 951 -7.04 -39.37 34.21
C LYS A 951 -6.52 -38.61 35.45
N GLN A 952 -5.63 -37.63 35.25
CA GLN A 952 -5.10 -36.78 36.32
C GLN A 952 -6.16 -35.86 36.93
N ASP A 953 -7.07 -35.32 36.13
CA ASP A 953 -8.18 -34.49 36.63
C ASP A 953 -9.13 -35.32 37.50
N LEU A 954 -9.41 -36.57 37.13
CA LEU A 954 -10.23 -37.48 37.94
C LEU A 954 -9.53 -37.84 39.27
N GLU A 955 -8.21 -38.03 39.26
CA GLU A 955 -7.42 -38.24 40.48
C GLU A 955 -7.48 -37.01 41.41
N LEU A 956 -7.40 -35.80 40.87
CA LEU A 956 -7.46 -34.54 41.62
C LEU A 956 -8.86 -34.21 42.16
N MET A 957 -9.91 -34.66 41.47
CA MET A 957 -11.31 -34.43 41.86
C MET A 957 -11.82 -35.44 42.90
N SER A 958 -11.05 -36.49 43.23
CA SER A 958 -11.42 -37.47 44.24
C SER A 958 -10.85 -37.11 45.62
N THR A 959 -11.67 -37.30 46.66
CA THR A 959 -11.25 -37.13 48.05
C THR A 959 -10.46 -38.33 48.60
N GLU A 960 -10.37 -39.43 47.84
CA GLU A 960 -9.64 -40.66 48.19
C GLU A 960 -8.56 -41.00 47.14
N GLN A 961 -7.53 -41.77 47.52
CA GLN A 961 -6.53 -42.28 46.57
C GLN A 961 -7.17 -43.32 45.62
N ILE A 962 -7.68 -42.86 44.47
CA ILE A 962 -8.30 -43.72 43.45
C ILE A 962 -7.37 -44.08 42.28
N LYS A 963 -6.08 -43.74 42.37
CA LYS A 963 -5.10 -43.87 41.28
C LYS A 963 -5.05 -45.27 40.65
N ASP A 964 -5.17 -46.31 41.47
CA ASP A 964 -5.13 -47.72 41.03
C ASP A 964 -6.51 -48.30 40.68
N LYS A 965 -7.57 -47.49 40.80
CA LYS A 965 -8.96 -47.89 40.52
C LYS A 965 -9.48 -47.39 39.16
N ILE A 966 -8.77 -46.46 38.49
CA ILE A 966 -9.20 -45.90 37.20
C ILE A 966 -8.67 -46.73 36.02
N LYS A 967 -9.57 -47.43 35.33
CA LYS A 967 -9.32 -48.20 34.11
C LYS A 967 -9.63 -47.40 32.85
N THR A 968 -8.76 -47.48 31.85
CA THR A 968 -8.92 -46.86 30.53
C THR A 968 -9.56 -47.85 29.57
N VAL A 969 -10.76 -47.53 29.09
CA VAL A 969 -11.55 -48.36 28.17
C VAL A 969 -11.65 -47.67 26.82
N LEU A 970 -11.34 -48.37 25.73
CA LEU A 970 -11.53 -47.89 24.36
C LEU A 970 -12.89 -48.33 23.80
N ILE A 971 -13.70 -47.37 23.38
CA ILE A 971 -15.05 -47.58 22.87
C ILE A 971 -15.06 -47.36 21.35
N PRO A 972 -15.35 -48.37 20.52
CA PRO A 972 -15.39 -48.24 19.07
C PRO A 972 -16.52 -47.30 18.65
N CYS A 973 -16.18 -46.31 17.83
CA CYS A 973 -17.08 -45.30 17.33
C CYS A 973 -16.86 -45.06 15.83
N VAL A 974 -17.87 -44.52 15.15
CA VAL A 974 -17.72 -43.94 13.82
C VAL A 974 -17.99 -42.44 13.87
N PHE A 975 -17.05 -41.68 13.31
CA PHE A 975 -17.18 -40.25 13.10
C PHE A 975 -17.73 -40.00 11.69
N LEU A 976 -18.99 -39.56 11.61
CA LEU A 976 -19.68 -39.26 10.36
C LEU A 976 -19.56 -37.76 10.04
N MET A 977 -19.08 -37.43 8.86
CA MET A 977 -18.86 -36.04 8.44
C MET A 977 -19.85 -35.66 7.33
N SER A 978 -20.67 -34.65 7.59
CA SER A 978 -21.56 -34.02 6.61
C SER A 978 -21.09 -32.59 6.31
N LYS A 979 -21.65 -31.98 5.27
CA LYS A 979 -21.40 -30.58 4.90
C LYS A 979 -21.75 -29.60 6.02
N ASP A 980 -22.77 -29.92 6.82
CA ASP A 980 -23.33 -29.02 7.82
C ASP A 980 -22.89 -29.37 9.26
N TYR A 981 -22.87 -30.66 9.63
CA TYR A 981 -22.54 -31.13 10.99
C TYR A 981 -21.76 -32.45 10.97
N ASN A 982 -20.97 -32.70 12.02
CA ASN A 982 -20.31 -34.00 12.25
C ASN A 982 -20.97 -34.72 13.42
N PHE A 983 -20.99 -36.05 13.40
CA PHE A 983 -21.60 -36.87 14.45
C PHE A 983 -20.65 -37.98 14.88
N LEU A 984 -20.62 -38.27 16.18
CA LEU A 984 -19.90 -39.41 16.73
C LEU A 984 -20.92 -40.45 17.18
N VAL A 985 -20.88 -41.64 16.60
CA VAL A 985 -21.81 -42.73 16.90
C VAL A 985 -21.07 -43.86 17.59
N ASN A 986 -21.58 -44.29 18.74
CA ASN A 986 -21.06 -45.43 19.48
C ASN A 986 -21.47 -46.75 18.81
N LEU A 987 -20.49 -47.54 18.37
CA LEU A 987 -20.73 -48.79 17.64
C LEU A 987 -21.05 -49.98 18.55
N ASN A 988 -21.02 -49.83 19.88
CA ASN A 988 -21.49 -50.86 20.80
C ASN A 988 -23.01 -50.83 21.02
N ASN A 989 -23.63 -49.65 20.97
CA ASN A 989 -25.04 -49.48 21.33
C ASN A 989 -25.86 -48.65 20.31
N ASN A 990 -25.27 -48.26 19.18
CA ASN A 990 -25.90 -47.48 18.11
C ASN A 990 -26.44 -46.09 18.52
N GLN A 991 -25.83 -45.45 19.52
CA GLN A 991 -26.24 -44.14 20.00
C GLN A 991 -25.36 -43.02 19.44
N ILE A 992 -25.97 -41.87 19.14
CA ILE A 992 -25.22 -40.63 18.90
C ILE A 992 -24.70 -40.14 20.24
N ILE A 993 -23.38 -39.98 20.37
CA ILE A 993 -22.76 -39.46 21.58
C ILE A 993 -22.97 -37.95 21.60
N SER A 994 -23.84 -37.49 22.50
CA SER A 994 -24.10 -36.06 22.71
C SER A 994 -23.13 -35.43 23.71
N ASN A 995 -22.55 -36.23 24.60
CA ASN A 995 -21.50 -35.79 25.53
C ASN A 995 -20.46 -36.89 25.72
N ILE A 996 -19.21 -36.58 25.37
CA ILE A 996 -18.08 -37.51 25.38
C ILE A 996 -17.58 -37.81 26.81
N ASP A 997 -17.76 -36.88 27.75
CA ASP A 997 -17.16 -36.96 29.09
C ASP A 997 -17.91 -37.94 30.00
N ASN A 998 -19.21 -38.11 29.78
CA ASN A 998 -20.08 -39.02 30.52
C ASN A 998 -20.70 -40.12 29.65
N LEU A 999 -20.29 -40.21 28.38
CA LEU A 999 -20.83 -41.12 27.36
C LEU A 999 -22.36 -41.05 27.18
N GLN A 1000 -22.96 -39.91 27.48
CA GLN A 1000 -24.39 -39.73 27.28
C GLN A 1000 -24.68 -39.70 25.78
N GLY A 1001 -25.57 -40.59 25.36
CA GLY A 1001 -25.99 -40.70 23.98
C GLY A 1001 -27.49 -40.80 23.80
N VAL A 1002 -27.94 -40.53 22.57
CA VAL A 1002 -29.34 -40.58 22.17
C VAL A 1002 -29.52 -41.66 21.10
N ASN A 1003 -30.54 -42.51 21.29
CA ASN A 1003 -30.90 -43.54 20.32
C ASN A 1003 -31.47 -42.89 19.06
N ILE A 1004 -31.08 -43.40 17.89
CA ILE A 1004 -31.63 -42.97 16.60
C ILE A 1004 -32.89 -43.81 16.32
N PRO A 1005 -34.08 -43.21 16.18
CA PRO A 1005 -35.28 -43.92 15.79
C PRO A 1005 -35.13 -44.50 14.38
N ASP A 1006 -35.56 -45.75 14.18
CA ASP A 1006 -35.65 -46.32 12.85
C ASP A 1006 -36.81 -45.69 12.06
N LEU A 1007 -36.56 -45.43 10.77
CA LEU A 1007 -37.60 -45.00 9.81
C LEU A 1007 -37.80 -46.07 8.74
N ASP A 1008 -39.01 -46.62 8.72
CA ASP A 1008 -39.50 -47.51 7.67
C ASP A 1008 -40.49 -46.77 6.75
N LEU A 1009 -39.93 -45.96 5.85
CA LEU A 1009 -40.65 -45.09 4.92
C LEU A 1009 -40.23 -45.36 3.47
N SER A 1010 -41.18 -45.34 2.54
CA SER A 1010 -40.90 -45.34 1.10
C SER A 1010 -40.18 -44.06 0.67
N GLN A 1011 -39.59 -44.02 -0.54
CA GLN A 1011 -38.89 -42.82 -1.03
C GLN A 1011 -39.80 -41.58 -1.09
N SER A 1012 -41.04 -41.74 -1.54
CA SER A 1012 -42.03 -40.65 -1.57
C SER A 1012 -42.43 -40.21 -0.16
N GLN A 1013 -42.64 -41.16 0.77
CA GLN A 1013 -42.94 -40.86 2.17
C GLN A 1013 -41.78 -40.13 2.86
N LEU A 1014 -40.54 -40.56 2.63
CA LEU A 1014 -39.34 -39.94 3.19
C LEU A 1014 -39.17 -38.49 2.69
N LYS A 1015 -39.48 -38.23 1.41
CA LYS A 1015 -39.41 -36.87 0.84
C LYS A 1015 -40.40 -35.92 1.51
N VAL A 1016 -41.64 -36.36 1.73
CA VAL A 1016 -42.65 -35.57 2.45
C VAL A 1016 -42.28 -35.41 3.92
N PHE A 1017 -41.80 -36.48 4.58
CA PHE A 1017 -41.35 -36.44 5.96
C PHE A 1017 -40.18 -35.46 6.18
N LYS A 1018 -39.23 -35.36 5.25
CA LYS A 1018 -38.15 -34.36 5.29
C LYS A 1018 -38.66 -32.93 5.21
N ALA A 1019 -39.60 -32.64 4.31
CA ALA A 1019 -40.20 -31.31 4.23
C ALA A 1019 -40.97 -30.95 5.52
N ALA A 1020 -41.63 -31.94 6.12
CA ALA A 1020 -42.32 -31.79 7.40
C ALA A 1020 -41.37 -31.48 8.57
N LEU A 1021 -40.16 -32.06 8.61
CA LEU A 1021 -39.17 -31.81 9.67
C LEU A 1021 -38.72 -30.34 9.79
N LEU A 1022 -38.84 -29.57 8.71
CA LEU A 1022 -38.49 -28.14 8.69
C LEU A 1022 -39.60 -27.23 9.26
N LYS A 1023 -40.78 -27.79 9.56
CA LYS A 1023 -41.95 -27.03 10.01
C LYS A 1023 -42.36 -27.46 11.42
N ARG A 1024 -42.73 -26.50 12.28
CA ARG A 1024 -43.22 -26.80 13.64
C ARG A 1024 -44.60 -27.44 13.63
N GLU A 1025 -45.49 -26.93 12.78
CA GLU A 1025 -46.82 -27.50 12.45
C GLU A 1025 -47.10 -27.18 10.98
N PHE A 1026 -47.85 -28.03 10.28
CA PHE A 1026 -48.09 -27.85 8.85
C PHE A 1026 -49.43 -28.41 8.36
N THR A 1027 -49.88 -27.94 7.19
CA THR A 1027 -50.94 -28.57 6.40
C THR A 1027 -50.38 -29.27 5.15
N PRO A 1028 -51.07 -30.24 4.56
CA PRO A 1028 -50.64 -30.87 3.30
C PRO A 1028 -50.38 -29.86 2.17
N ALA A 1029 -51.14 -28.76 2.12
CA ALA A 1029 -50.95 -27.69 1.12
C ALA A 1029 -49.62 -26.94 1.30
N GLU A 1030 -49.18 -26.77 2.55
CA GLU A 1030 -47.91 -26.12 2.86
C GLU A 1030 -46.69 -26.99 2.50
N LEU A 1031 -46.85 -28.31 2.37
CA LEU A 1031 -45.80 -29.24 1.92
C LEU A 1031 -45.74 -29.40 0.40
N PHE A 1032 -46.83 -29.07 -0.31
CA PHE A 1032 -46.90 -29.15 -1.77
C PHE A 1032 -45.86 -28.26 -2.46
N ALA A 1033 -45.66 -27.04 -1.96
CA ALA A 1033 -44.71 -26.09 -2.53
C ALA A 1033 -43.23 -26.55 -2.49
N GLU A 1034 -42.88 -27.53 -1.64
CA GLU A 1034 -41.50 -27.92 -1.38
C GLU A 1034 -41.13 -29.32 -1.91
N THR A 1035 -42.11 -30.16 -2.24
CA THR A 1035 -41.88 -31.59 -2.49
C THR A 1035 -41.96 -32.01 -3.97
N ASN A 1036 -42.49 -31.17 -4.87
CA ASN A 1036 -42.76 -31.51 -6.29
C ASN A 1036 -43.60 -32.79 -6.47
N ILE A 1037 -44.44 -33.15 -5.50
CA ILE A 1037 -45.38 -34.30 -5.53
C ILE A 1037 -46.79 -33.74 -5.75
N SER A 1038 -47.67 -34.48 -6.43
CA SER A 1038 -49.05 -34.02 -6.67
C SER A 1038 -49.82 -33.83 -5.35
N PHE A 1039 -50.72 -32.85 -5.27
CA PHE A 1039 -51.43 -32.53 -4.02
C PHE A 1039 -52.26 -33.72 -3.48
N SER A 1040 -52.87 -34.51 -4.38
CA SER A 1040 -53.60 -35.73 -4.01
C SER A 1040 -52.68 -36.74 -3.31
N GLU A 1041 -51.52 -37.00 -3.91
CA GLU A 1041 -50.54 -37.96 -3.40
C GLU A 1041 -49.88 -37.49 -2.09
N ILE A 1042 -49.67 -36.18 -1.90
CA ILE A 1042 -49.20 -35.63 -0.62
C ILE A 1042 -50.23 -35.87 0.49
N ASN A 1043 -51.52 -35.65 0.21
CA ASN A 1043 -52.57 -35.92 1.20
C ASN A 1043 -52.58 -37.38 1.63
N ASP A 1044 -52.48 -38.31 0.67
CA ASP A 1044 -52.43 -39.75 0.95
C ASP A 1044 -51.18 -40.13 1.76
N ILE A 1045 -50.02 -39.56 1.41
CA ILE A 1045 -48.77 -39.77 2.14
C ILE A 1045 -48.85 -39.22 3.56
N VAL A 1046 -49.36 -38.00 3.76
CA VAL A 1046 -49.45 -37.37 5.09
C VAL A 1046 -50.40 -38.17 6.00
N ASN A 1047 -51.54 -38.61 5.48
CA ASN A 1047 -52.47 -39.46 6.24
C ASN A 1047 -51.84 -40.84 6.54
N GLY A 1048 -51.09 -41.42 5.60
CA GLY A 1048 -50.36 -42.67 5.83
C GLY A 1048 -49.22 -42.54 6.86
N LEU A 1049 -48.56 -41.38 6.93
CA LEU A 1049 -47.55 -41.08 7.95
C LEU A 1049 -48.17 -40.86 9.33
N GLU A 1050 -49.37 -40.29 9.40
CA GLU A 1050 -50.17 -40.18 10.63
C GLU A 1050 -50.58 -41.55 11.15
N GLN A 1051 -51.11 -42.43 10.29
CA GLN A 1051 -51.51 -43.81 10.68
C GLN A 1051 -50.33 -44.66 11.18
N LYS A 1052 -49.11 -44.36 10.74
CA LYS A 1052 -47.87 -45.01 11.18
C LYS A 1052 -47.21 -44.32 12.39
N ASP A 1053 -47.89 -43.38 13.05
CA ASP A 1053 -47.42 -42.61 14.21
C ASP A 1053 -46.15 -41.75 13.97
N TYR A 1054 -45.80 -41.47 12.71
CA TYR A 1054 -44.72 -40.52 12.41
C TYR A 1054 -45.17 -39.06 12.59
N LEU A 1055 -46.47 -38.80 12.38
CA LEU A 1055 -47.12 -37.50 12.55
C LEU A 1055 -48.26 -37.61 13.55
N LEU A 1056 -48.52 -36.52 14.27
CA LEU A 1056 -49.71 -36.35 15.10
C LEU A 1056 -50.58 -35.26 14.49
N LYS A 1057 -51.87 -35.52 14.36
CA LYS A 1057 -52.85 -34.54 13.88
C LYS A 1057 -53.67 -33.99 15.04
N ASP A 1058 -53.77 -32.68 15.07
CA ASP A 1058 -54.75 -31.97 15.88
C ASP A 1058 -55.54 -31.04 14.94
N ARG A 1059 -55.22 -29.73 14.89
CA ARG A 1059 -55.70 -28.80 13.84
C ARG A 1059 -54.80 -28.75 12.61
N LYS A 1060 -53.50 -28.94 12.82
CA LYS A 1060 -52.45 -29.09 11.81
C LYS A 1060 -51.64 -30.33 12.17
N PHE A 1061 -50.87 -30.86 11.22
CA PHE A 1061 -49.97 -31.98 11.45
C PHE A 1061 -48.67 -31.50 12.10
N LYS A 1062 -48.10 -32.31 12.97
CA LYS A 1062 -46.77 -32.10 13.56
C LYS A 1062 -46.00 -33.40 13.68
N ILE A 1063 -44.67 -33.31 13.71
CA ILE A 1063 -43.79 -34.48 13.91
C ILE A 1063 -44.03 -35.07 15.29
N ALA A 1064 -44.24 -36.39 15.37
CA ALA A 1064 -44.43 -37.07 16.64
C ALA A 1064 -43.18 -36.92 17.54
N PRO A 1065 -43.33 -36.76 18.87
CA PRO A 1065 -42.22 -36.44 19.78
C PRO A 1065 -40.98 -37.35 19.63
N ARG A 1066 -41.19 -38.65 19.38
CA ARG A 1066 -40.12 -39.64 19.18
C ARG A 1066 -39.18 -39.32 18.02
N TYR A 1067 -39.65 -38.61 16.99
CA TYR A 1067 -38.88 -38.30 15.77
C TYR A 1067 -38.40 -36.85 15.71
N ARG A 1068 -38.69 -36.02 16.72
CA ARG A 1068 -38.26 -34.61 16.78
C ARG A 1068 -36.75 -34.43 16.77
N MET A 1069 -35.97 -35.44 17.16
CA MET A 1069 -34.51 -35.32 17.10
C MET A 1069 -33.99 -35.01 15.69
N PHE A 1070 -34.71 -35.45 14.64
CA PHE A 1070 -34.33 -35.19 13.26
C PHE A 1070 -34.51 -33.73 12.83
N SER A 1071 -35.33 -32.94 13.54
CA SER A 1071 -35.45 -31.49 13.31
C SER A 1071 -34.41 -30.67 14.09
N GLU A 1072 -33.69 -31.29 15.03
CA GLU A 1072 -32.73 -30.62 15.92
C GLU A 1072 -31.34 -31.28 15.89
N LEU A 1073 -30.95 -31.84 14.73
CA LEU A 1073 -29.69 -32.59 14.59
C LEU A 1073 -28.45 -31.77 14.98
N GLU A 1074 -28.48 -30.44 14.84
CA GLU A 1074 -27.40 -29.54 15.29
C GLU A 1074 -27.03 -29.71 16.78
N LYS A 1075 -28.00 -30.05 17.63
CA LYS A 1075 -27.79 -30.20 19.09
C LYS A 1075 -26.95 -31.41 19.44
N TYR A 1076 -26.84 -32.37 18.53
CA TYR A 1076 -26.11 -33.62 18.71
C TYR A 1076 -24.81 -33.66 17.92
N ALA A 1077 -24.37 -32.51 17.38
CA ALA A 1077 -23.14 -32.41 16.61
C ALA A 1077 -21.90 -32.61 17.50
N CYS A 1078 -20.96 -33.42 17.02
CA CYS A 1078 -19.66 -33.63 17.66
C CYS A 1078 -18.61 -32.72 17.02
N TYR A 1079 -17.99 -31.85 17.82
CA TYR A 1079 -16.96 -30.91 17.36
C TYR A 1079 -15.53 -31.39 17.67
N GLU A 1080 -15.40 -32.56 18.29
CA GLU A 1080 -14.10 -33.13 18.65
C GLU A 1080 -13.36 -33.65 17.43
N LYS A 1081 -12.03 -33.68 17.51
CA LYS A 1081 -11.16 -34.17 16.44
C LYS A 1081 -10.61 -35.53 16.81
N ILE A 1082 -10.50 -36.40 15.81
CA ILE A 1082 -9.76 -37.66 15.93
C ILE A 1082 -8.26 -37.34 16.04
N ASP A 1083 -7.66 -37.77 17.13
CA ASP A 1083 -6.23 -37.74 17.41
C ASP A 1083 -5.63 -39.12 17.05
N PHE A 1084 -4.47 -39.17 16.41
CA PHE A 1084 -3.77 -40.45 16.16
C PHE A 1084 -2.69 -40.57 17.22
N SER A 1085 -2.92 -41.39 18.24
CA SER A 1085 -1.96 -41.54 19.34
C SER A 1085 -1.85 -43.00 19.80
N LYS A 1086 -0.66 -43.38 20.25
CA LYS A 1086 -0.46 -44.65 20.96
C LYS A 1086 -1.04 -44.48 22.37
N ILE A 1087 -2.13 -45.18 22.68
CA ILE A 1087 -2.76 -45.15 24.00
C ILE A 1087 -2.56 -46.51 24.66
N LYS A 1088 -2.04 -46.51 25.89
CA LYS A 1088 -2.14 -47.66 26.79
C LYS A 1088 -3.58 -47.73 27.32
N PHE A 1089 -4.23 -48.87 27.14
CA PHE A 1089 -5.60 -49.10 27.58
C PHE A 1089 -5.67 -50.41 28.37
N ASP A 1090 -6.62 -50.49 29.30
CA ASP A 1090 -6.87 -51.67 30.13
C ASP A 1090 -7.90 -52.60 29.46
N GLU A 1091 -8.84 -52.04 28.69
CA GLU A 1091 -9.89 -52.77 27.99
C GLU A 1091 -10.19 -52.10 26.63
N LYS A 1092 -10.42 -52.89 25.58
CA LYS A 1092 -10.88 -52.41 24.26
C LYS A 1092 -12.14 -53.18 23.88
N LEU A 1093 -13.24 -52.45 23.65
CA LEU A 1093 -14.53 -53.05 23.32
C LEU A 1093 -14.62 -53.38 21.82
N ASP A 1094 -15.31 -54.47 21.49
CA ASP A 1094 -15.60 -54.86 20.11
C ASP A 1094 -16.87 -54.20 19.57
N SER A 1095 -16.86 -53.76 18.32
CA SER A 1095 -18.04 -53.17 17.67
C SER A 1095 -19.17 -54.19 17.57
N LYS A 1096 -20.38 -53.82 18.02
CA LYS A 1096 -21.60 -54.65 17.89
C LYS A 1096 -22.47 -54.27 16.71
N VAL A 1097 -22.22 -53.11 16.10
CA VAL A 1097 -23.00 -52.52 15.01
C VAL A 1097 -22.07 -52.24 13.84
N ASN A 1098 -22.50 -52.57 12.62
CA ASN A 1098 -21.72 -52.34 11.41
C ASN A 1098 -21.77 -50.86 10.99
N VAL A 1099 -20.61 -50.29 10.65
CA VAL A 1099 -20.45 -48.89 10.23
C VAL A 1099 -21.31 -48.53 9.01
N ASP A 1100 -21.42 -49.43 8.03
CA ASP A 1100 -22.18 -49.17 6.81
C ASP A 1100 -23.70 -49.17 7.08
N GLU A 1101 -24.16 -49.92 8.08
CA GLU A 1101 -25.56 -49.85 8.54
C GLU A 1101 -25.85 -48.48 9.16
N VAL A 1102 -24.94 -47.96 9.99
CA VAL A 1102 -25.05 -46.63 10.59
C VAL A 1102 -25.07 -45.55 9.49
N LYS A 1103 -24.13 -45.60 8.53
CA LYS A 1103 -24.11 -44.65 7.40
C LYS A 1103 -25.42 -44.66 6.63
N LYS A 1104 -25.97 -45.84 6.31
CA LYS A 1104 -27.22 -45.99 5.56
C LYS A 1104 -28.41 -45.40 6.31
N LYS A 1105 -28.43 -45.47 7.66
CA LYS A 1105 -29.47 -44.82 8.47
C LYS A 1105 -29.35 -43.30 8.42
N PHE A 1106 -28.14 -42.75 8.51
CA PHE A 1106 -27.92 -41.28 8.48
C PHE A 1106 -28.06 -40.67 7.08
N SER A 1107 -27.67 -41.39 6.03
CA SER A 1107 -27.77 -40.92 4.64
C SER A 1107 -29.22 -40.69 4.21
N LYS A 1108 -30.19 -41.27 4.94
CA LYS A 1108 -31.61 -40.95 4.77
C LYS A 1108 -31.90 -39.48 5.09
N PHE A 1109 -31.07 -38.74 5.83
CA PHE A 1109 -31.35 -37.36 6.27
C PHE A 1109 -30.25 -36.35 5.96
N LEU A 1110 -29.00 -36.80 5.93
CA LEU A 1110 -27.82 -35.95 5.73
C LEU A 1110 -26.99 -36.46 4.56
N ASP A 1111 -26.39 -35.54 3.82
CA ASP A 1111 -25.36 -35.88 2.84
C ASP A 1111 -24.05 -36.15 3.58
N ILE A 1112 -23.76 -37.42 3.83
CA ILE A 1112 -22.50 -37.87 4.46
C ILE A 1112 -21.42 -37.87 3.38
N ASN A 1113 -20.43 -36.98 3.53
CA ASN A 1113 -19.32 -36.86 2.58
C ASN A 1113 -18.20 -37.86 2.90
N GLU A 1114 -17.95 -38.14 4.18
CA GLU A 1114 -16.87 -39.02 4.63
C GLU A 1114 -17.22 -39.62 6.00
N SER A 1115 -16.68 -40.79 6.32
CA SER A 1115 -16.77 -41.41 7.65
C SER A 1115 -15.41 -41.95 8.09
N ARG A 1116 -15.10 -41.92 9.38
CA ARG A 1116 -13.88 -42.53 9.91
C ARG A 1116 -14.16 -43.30 11.19
N GLU A 1117 -13.62 -44.51 11.28
CA GLU A 1117 -13.63 -45.27 12.53
C GLU A 1117 -12.61 -44.70 13.51
N ALA A 1118 -13.00 -44.62 14.78
CA ALA A 1118 -12.15 -44.13 15.87
C ALA A 1118 -12.55 -44.80 17.19
N PHE A 1119 -11.68 -44.72 18.19
CA PHE A 1119 -12.00 -45.17 19.55
C PHE A 1119 -12.16 -43.98 20.49
N LEU A 1120 -13.31 -43.87 21.15
CA LEU A 1120 -13.48 -42.92 22.24
C LEU A 1120 -12.83 -43.49 23.50
N VAL A 1121 -11.91 -42.74 24.09
CA VAL A 1121 -11.27 -43.08 25.35
C VAL A 1121 -12.24 -42.80 26.48
N ASN A 1122 -12.43 -43.74 27.39
CA ASN A 1122 -13.25 -43.55 28.57
C ASN A 1122 -12.52 -44.04 29.82
N TYR A 1123 -12.63 -43.29 30.92
CA TYR A 1123 -12.02 -43.66 32.20
C TYR A 1123 -13.11 -44.22 33.14
N LYS A 1124 -13.10 -45.52 33.37
CA LYS A 1124 -14.00 -46.17 34.34
C LYS A 1124 -13.33 -46.24 35.70
N ILE A 1125 -14.00 -45.75 36.74
CA ILE A 1125 -13.58 -45.93 38.12
C ILE A 1125 -14.16 -47.25 38.62
N SER A 1126 -13.30 -48.21 38.92
CA SER A 1126 -13.67 -49.45 39.62
C SER A 1126 -13.99 -49.06 41.07
N ARG A 1127 -15.20 -49.32 41.55
CA ARG A 1127 -15.53 -49.06 42.97
C ARG A 1127 -14.76 -50.00 43.88
#